data_AF-A0A1J5T118-F1
#
_entry.id   AF-A0A1J5T118-F1
#
_cell.length_a   1.000
_cell.length_b   1.000
_cell.length_c   1.000
_cell.angle_alpha   90.00
_cell.angle_beta   90.00
_cell.angle_gamma   90.00
#
_symmetry.space_group_name_H-M   'P 1'
#
loop_
_entity.id
_entity.type
_entity.pdbx_description
1 polymer ?
#
loop_
_entity_poly.entity_id
_entity_poly.type
_entity_poly.pdbx_seq_one_letter_code
_entity_poly.pdbx_strand_id
1 'polypeptide(L)'
;MQTTSETCAFIRAIETDATLSGLSSQSFLFDGAQAAFCVAFLSPNIDFQGVCAALSRLAGGTPLLAVSTAGELCATAGGLYKSTGGSWQSVVVQIFAPQLLAQVSLHAVPLHNDDIRKGAPSLPREERVSRIAGSLGQVRPPFTIDAADTLALTYVDGLSACENYLMEAVYQTGAFPCLFVGGSAGGTFDFKHTYLYDGRRVLENHAVIAFLKLAPGMRYGAFKSQNFRKTGKSVVVVDADADRRVVTGVLDETANRVIPVTEAWSRILGTTPDKLGDKLAGHTFGVELNGELFVRSISGIDPQNGSMSFFCDLSSGDELLLLEATGFVDQTRRDLEAFLRGKPPAVGAILNDCILRRLNNDQALAGLTGTWSIPAAGFSTFGELFGININQTLSAVVFFDARAQPFQDDFVDRFPVHYARFNEHFLRSRYNGLQVLNRLRNALIHRLLAFLHDNESMTRQIEGIVTQAGEIRQNIQAVMTGFNATANSTDTLDAEALNQSFTALGGYTTGLRDVLKIIDTIAGQTNLLALNATIEAARAGDAGKGFAVVAGEVKKLANDTKASLGRTQSSITGMEQALAGLGTTIEAARGRFQASEQRYQSAIGQVQSIVQLTGQIESTLTSLNQTVERQVAGLNGLDAEITLLSRLE
;
A
#
# COMPACT_ATOMS: atom_id res chain seq x y z
N MET A 1 0.71 -56.66 -47.03
CA MET A 1 0.16 -55.69 -48.01
C MET A 1 -0.42 -54.54 -47.19
N GLN A 2 0.38 -53.64 -46.63
CA GLN A 2 0.90 -52.42 -47.28
C GLN A 2 -0.19 -51.66 -48.03
N THR A 3 -1.08 -51.02 -47.29
CA THR A 3 -1.84 -49.86 -47.75
C THR A 3 -0.87 -48.69 -47.82
N THR A 4 -0.51 -48.31 -49.04
CA THR A 4 0.13 -47.05 -49.39
C THR A 4 -0.70 -45.89 -48.83
N SER A 5 -0.14 -45.22 -47.83
CA SER A 5 -0.58 -43.91 -47.32
C SER A 5 -0.88 -42.97 -48.48
N GLU A 6 -2.15 -42.58 -48.62
CA GLU A 6 -2.56 -41.44 -49.43
C GLU A 6 -1.73 -40.24 -49.00
N THR A 7 -0.90 -39.74 -49.90
CA THR A 7 -0.06 -38.57 -49.68
C THR A 7 -0.99 -37.40 -49.35
N CYS A 8 -0.88 -36.80 -48.16
CA CYS A 8 -1.74 -35.69 -47.79
C CYS A 8 -1.58 -34.54 -48.81
N ALA A 9 -2.68 -34.19 -49.49
CA ALA A 9 -2.66 -33.36 -50.68
C ALA A 9 -2.24 -31.90 -50.44
N PHE A 10 -2.34 -31.40 -49.21
CA PHE A 10 -2.16 -29.98 -48.90
C PHE A 10 -0.93 -29.67 -48.04
N ILE A 11 -0.59 -30.54 -47.09
CA ILE A 11 0.47 -30.30 -46.11
C ILE A 11 1.28 -31.58 -45.92
N ARG A 12 2.61 -31.43 -45.92
CA ARG A 12 3.54 -32.50 -45.52
C ARG A 12 4.27 -32.06 -44.26
N ALA A 13 4.21 -32.87 -43.21
CA ALA A 13 5.01 -32.70 -41.99
C ALA A 13 6.06 -33.81 -41.94
N ILE A 14 7.33 -33.41 -42.01
CA ILE A 14 8.48 -34.30 -42.15
C ILE A 14 9.39 -34.12 -40.93
N GLU A 15 9.62 -35.20 -40.20
CA GLU A 15 10.60 -35.28 -39.14
C GLU A 15 11.94 -35.77 -39.73
N THR A 16 13.02 -35.07 -39.40
CA THR A 16 14.38 -35.34 -39.87
C THR A 16 15.40 -34.88 -38.82
N ASP A 17 16.67 -34.86 -39.18
CA ASP A 17 17.81 -34.45 -38.35
C ASP A 17 18.61 -33.31 -39.00
N ALA A 18 19.71 -32.89 -38.37
CA ALA A 18 20.61 -31.85 -38.87
C ALA A 18 21.19 -32.14 -40.28
N THR A 19 21.20 -33.40 -40.73
CA THR A 19 21.65 -33.77 -42.09
C THR A 19 20.55 -33.67 -43.13
N LEU A 20 19.31 -33.38 -42.71
CA LEU A 20 18.11 -33.33 -43.54
C LEU A 20 17.84 -34.66 -44.26
N SER A 21 18.15 -35.77 -43.58
CA SER A 21 17.93 -37.12 -44.09
C SER A 21 16.46 -37.34 -44.47
N GLY A 22 16.23 -37.87 -45.68
CA GLY A 22 14.88 -38.10 -46.22
C GLY A 22 14.20 -36.90 -46.86
N LEU A 23 14.80 -35.69 -46.81
CA LEU A 23 14.36 -34.55 -47.61
C LEU A 23 15.10 -34.48 -48.94
N SER A 24 14.37 -34.15 -50.00
CA SER A 24 14.92 -33.86 -51.32
C SER A 24 14.14 -32.72 -51.96
N SER A 25 14.60 -32.18 -53.10
CA SER A 25 13.81 -31.18 -53.84
C SER A 25 12.43 -31.69 -54.26
N GLN A 26 12.23 -33.01 -54.39
CA GLN A 26 10.92 -33.61 -54.67
C GLN A 26 9.95 -33.48 -53.49
N SER A 27 10.45 -33.38 -52.26
CA SER A 27 9.63 -33.17 -51.06
C SER A 27 8.86 -31.84 -51.12
N PHE A 28 9.37 -30.86 -51.87
CA PHE A 28 8.80 -29.53 -52.08
C PHE A 28 7.91 -29.43 -53.34
N LEU A 29 7.61 -30.56 -53.99
CA LEU A 29 6.71 -30.59 -55.14
C LEU A 29 5.38 -31.27 -54.79
N PHE A 30 4.27 -30.62 -55.12
CA PHE A 30 2.90 -31.12 -55.02
C PHE A 30 2.31 -31.23 -56.42
N ASP A 31 2.09 -32.45 -56.89
CA ASP A 31 1.62 -32.73 -58.27
C ASP A 31 2.44 -32.02 -59.35
N GLY A 32 3.77 -31.94 -59.14
CA GLY A 32 4.71 -31.25 -60.03
C GLY A 32 4.79 -29.73 -59.87
N ALA A 33 3.89 -29.12 -59.08
CA ALA A 33 3.95 -27.70 -58.74
C ALA A 33 4.82 -27.45 -57.52
N GLN A 34 5.56 -26.34 -57.53
CA GLN A 34 6.38 -25.91 -56.41
C GLN A 34 5.51 -25.59 -55.17
N ALA A 35 5.93 -26.02 -54.00
CA ALA A 35 5.29 -25.67 -52.73
C ALA A 35 5.23 -24.15 -52.54
N ALA A 36 4.12 -23.66 -52.00
CA ALA A 36 3.88 -22.23 -51.79
C ALA A 36 4.61 -21.70 -50.54
N PHE A 37 4.86 -22.55 -49.55
CA PHE A 37 5.53 -22.18 -48.31
C PHE A 37 6.20 -23.37 -47.64
N CYS A 38 7.23 -23.09 -46.86
CA CYS A 38 7.80 -24.03 -45.92
C CYS A 38 8.15 -23.32 -44.60
N VAL A 39 7.80 -23.93 -43.48
CA VAL A 39 8.27 -23.55 -42.15
C VAL A 39 9.10 -24.69 -41.55
N ALA A 40 10.22 -24.37 -40.94
CA ALA A 40 11.12 -25.33 -40.31
C ALA A 40 11.34 -25.00 -38.83
N PHE A 41 11.21 -26.01 -37.99
CA PHE A 41 11.42 -25.97 -36.55
C PHE A 41 12.71 -26.75 -36.25
N LEU A 42 13.76 -26.04 -35.83
CA LEU A 42 15.11 -26.60 -35.70
C LEU A 42 15.53 -26.64 -34.23
N SER A 43 16.17 -27.74 -33.84
CA SER A 43 16.89 -27.81 -32.57
C SER A 43 17.88 -26.65 -32.44
N PRO A 44 18.03 -26.04 -31.25
CA PRO A 44 19.03 -25.00 -31.02
C PRO A 44 20.46 -25.56 -30.92
N ASN A 45 20.62 -26.90 -30.89
CA ASN A 45 21.90 -27.57 -30.73
C ASN A 45 22.63 -27.89 -32.05
N ILE A 46 22.10 -27.44 -33.18
CA ILE A 46 22.65 -27.73 -34.53
C ILE A 46 23.20 -26.45 -35.16
N ASP A 47 23.96 -26.57 -36.24
CA ASP A 47 24.36 -25.42 -37.05
C ASP A 47 23.14 -24.81 -37.77
N PHE A 48 22.45 -23.91 -37.08
CA PHE A 48 21.20 -23.31 -37.54
C PHE A 48 21.35 -22.66 -38.92
N GLN A 49 22.44 -21.92 -39.15
CA GLN A 49 22.71 -21.25 -40.41
C GLN A 49 23.02 -22.26 -41.53
N GLY A 50 23.87 -23.25 -41.26
CA GLY A 50 24.21 -24.30 -42.23
C GLY A 50 23.00 -25.12 -42.65
N VAL A 51 22.15 -25.50 -41.68
CA VAL A 51 20.90 -26.25 -41.94
C VAL A 51 19.90 -25.40 -42.72
N CYS A 52 19.71 -24.12 -42.38
CA CYS A 52 18.86 -23.23 -43.16
C CYS A 52 19.36 -23.07 -44.60
N ALA A 53 20.67 -22.92 -44.81
CA ALA A 53 21.25 -22.84 -46.15
C ALA A 53 21.06 -24.14 -46.96
N ALA A 54 21.15 -25.31 -46.31
CA ALA A 54 20.87 -26.59 -46.93
C ALA A 54 19.36 -26.73 -47.27
N LEU A 55 18.47 -26.38 -46.36
CA LEU A 55 17.02 -26.37 -46.59
C LEU A 55 16.63 -25.42 -47.72
N SER A 56 17.17 -24.21 -47.76
CA SER A 56 16.91 -23.25 -48.84
C SER A 56 17.30 -23.79 -50.22
N ARG A 57 18.42 -24.55 -50.31
CA ARG A 57 18.81 -25.21 -51.57
C ARG A 57 17.83 -26.32 -51.98
N LEU A 58 17.35 -27.11 -51.02
CA LEU A 58 16.35 -28.15 -51.28
C LEU A 58 14.99 -27.56 -51.66
N ALA A 59 14.57 -26.50 -50.95
CA ALA A 59 13.33 -25.78 -51.15
C ALA A 59 13.29 -25.00 -52.47
N GLY A 60 14.44 -24.67 -53.06
CA GLY A 60 14.53 -23.99 -54.35
C GLY A 60 13.85 -22.62 -54.32
N GLY A 61 12.74 -22.50 -55.05
CA GLY A 61 11.95 -21.26 -55.11
C GLY A 61 10.89 -21.11 -54.01
N THR A 62 10.68 -22.11 -53.17
CA THR A 62 9.68 -22.05 -52.08
C THR A 62 10.16 -21.12 -50.97
N PRO A 63 9.36 -20.11 -50.57
CA PRO A 63 9.67 -19.27 -49.41
C PRO A 63 9.85 -20.13 -48.15
N LEU A 64 10.97 -19.93 -47.45
CA LEU A 64 11.34 -20.67 -46.24
C LEU A 64 11.39 -19.72 -45.05
N LEU A 65 10.67 -20.09 -43.99
CA LEU A 65 10.85 -19.54 -42.64
C LEU A 65 11.45 -20.62 -41.75
N ALA A 66 12.41 -20.28 -40.90
CA ALA A 66 12.87 -21.20 -39.85
C ALA A 66 12.93 -20.54 -38.48
N VAL A 67 12.75 -21.33 -37.43
CA VAL A 67 12.77 -20.88 -36.03
C VAL A 67 13.48 -21.92 -35.16
N SER A 68 14.33 -21.46 -34.25
CA SER A 68 14.93 -22.33 -33.23
C SER A 68 13.89 -22.67 -32.16
N THR A 69 14.00 -23.86 -31.57
CA THR A 69 12.94 -24.38 -30.69
C THR A 69 13.44 -24.71 -29.29
N ALA A 70 12.51 -24.94 -28.36
CA ALA A 70 12.78 -25.62 -27.09
C ALA A 70 12.34 -27.10 -27.12
N GLY A 71 12.17 -27.65 -28.33
CA GLY A 71 11.64 -28.97 -28.60
C GLY A 71 10.62 -28.94 -29.72
N GLU A 72 10.67 -29.91 -30.61
CA GLU A 72 9.80 -29.95 -31.78
C GLU A 72 8.51 -30.73 -31.49
N LEU A 73 7.45 -30.40 -32.25
CA LEU A 73 6.20 -31.16 -32.26
C LEU A 73 5.96 -31.69 -33.67
N CYS A 74 5.60 -32.97 -33.78
CA CYS A 74 5.27 -33.60 -35.06
C CYS A 74 4.36 -34.81 -34.85
N ALA A 75 3.19 -34.80 -35.49
CA ALA A 75 2.16 -35.84 -35.34
C ALA A 75 2.31 -37.01 -36.34
N THR A 76 3.16 -36.91 -37.36
CA THR A 76 3.25 -37.90 -38.45
C THR A 76 4.07 -39.15 -38.11
N ALA A 77 4.92 -39.12 -37.07
CA ALA A 77 5.72 -40.27 -36.65
C ALA A 77 5.85 -40.33 -35.11
N GLY A 78 5.28 -41.35 -34.48
CA GLY A 78 5.38 -41.57 -33.03
C GLY A 78 4.55 -40.58 -32.19
N GLY A 79 5.09 -40.16 -31.04
CA GLY A 79 4.44 -39.21 -30.14
C GLY A 79 4.48 -37.78 -30.68
N LEU A 80 3.51 -36.95 -30.29
CA LEU A 80 3.43 -35.54 -30.72
C LEU A 80 4.67 -34.74 -30.31
N TYR A 81 5.10 -34.86 -29.06
CA TYR A 81 6.29 -34.19 -28.53
C TYR A 81 7.54 -34.99 -28.89
N LYS A 82 8.47 -34.35 -29.59
CA LYS A 82 9.77 -34.96 -29.90
C LYS A 82 10.67 -34.97 -28.65
N SER A 83 11.53 -35.97 -28.55
CA SER A 83 12.45 -36.14 -27.42
C SER A 83 13.52 -35.04 -27.41
N THR A 84 13.66 -34.36 -26.29
CA THR A 84 14.64 -33.28 -26.06
C THR A 84 15.74 -33.74 -25.10
N GLY A 85 16.35 -34.90 -25.38
CA GLY A 85 17.49 -35.42 -24.61
C GLY A 85 18.78 -34.58 -24.74
N GLY A 86 19.91 -35.07 -24.22
CA GLY A 86 21.20 -34.36 -24.32
C GLY A 86 21.61 -34.06 -25.77
N SER A 87 21.69 -32.76 -26.11
CA SER A 87 21.97 -32.18 -27.45
C SER A 87 21.23 -32.87 -28.61
N TRP A 88 19.89 -32.86 -28.57
CA TRP A 88 19.08 -33.43 -29.67
C TRP A 88 19.30 -32.67 -30.98
N GLN A 89 19.13 -33.35 -32.12
CA GLN A 89 19.38 -32.77 -33.45
C GLN A 89 18.14 -32.80 -34.36
N SER A 90 16.94 -32.99 -33.80
CA SER A 90 15.72 -33.03 -34.61
C SER A 90 15.47 -31.72 -35.34
N VAL A 91 14.96 -31.89 -36.55
CA VAL A 91 14.44 -30.85 -37.42
C VAL A 91 13.06 -31.32 -37.87
N VAL A 92 12.07 -30.44 -37.75
CA VAL A 92 10.73 -30.71 -38.28
C VAL A 92 10.42 -29.69 -39.35
N VAL A 93 10.07 -30.16 -40.53
CA VAL A 93 9.79 -29.33 -41.71
C VAL A 93 8.34 -29.52 -42.11
N GLN A 94 7.60 -28.42 -42.20
CA GLN A 94 6.23 -28.41 -42.68
C GLN A 94 6.13 -27.65 -44.00
N ILE A 95 5.67 -28.34 -45.03
CA ILE A 95 5.63 -27.87 -46.42
C ILE A 95 4.18 -27.77 -46.87
N PHE A 96 3.80 -26.63 -47.46
CA PHE A 96 2.43 -26.29 -47.83
C PHE A 96 2.27 -26.22 -49.34
N ALA A 97 1.22 -26.87 -49.84
CA ALA A 97 0.90 -26.92 -51.24
C ALA A 97 0.31 -25.59 -51.75
N PRO A 98 0.52 -25.23 -53.03
CA PRO A 98 -0.11 -24.05 -53.64
C PRO A 98 -1.64 -24.13 -53.71
N GLN A 99 -2.21 -25.33 -53.61
CA GLN A 99 -3.66 -25.54 -53.50
C GLN A 99 -4.22 -25.11 -52.13
N LEU A 100 -3.36 -24.95 -51.11
CA LEU A 100 -3.74 -24.45 -49.80
C LEU A 100 -3.43 -22.96 -49.64
N LEU A 101 -2.23 -22.53 -50.06
CA LEU A 101 -1.77 -21.14 -49.94
C LEU A 101 -1.59 -20.53 -51.32
N ALA A 102 -2.36 -19.49 -51.63
CA ALA A 102 -2.26 -18.78 -52.90
C ALA A 102 -1.02 -17.89 -52.97
N GLN A 103 -0.72 -17.16 -51.88
CA GLN A 103 0.38 -16.21 -51.83
C GLN A 103 0.97 -16.12 -50.42
N VAL A 104 2.27 -15.82 -50.34
CA VAL A 104 3.01 -15.67 -49.08
C VAL A 104 3.90 -14.45 -49.14
N SER A 105 3.98 -13.71 -48.03
CA SER A 105 4.88 -12.58 -47.89
C SER A 105 5.64 -12.64 -46.57
N LEU A 106 6.98 -12.68 -46.63
CA LEU A 106 7.87 -12.76 -45.48
C LEU A 106 8.48 -11.39 -45.16
N HIS A 107 8.42 -11.00 -43.89
CA HIS A 107 8.95 -9.72 -43.42
C HIS A 107 9.68 -9.89 -42.08
N ALA A 108 10.88 -9.32 -41.99
CA ALA A 108 11.60 -9.17 -40.73
C ALA A 108 11.36 -7.77 -40.17
N VAL A 109 10.99 -7.68 -38.89
CA VAL A 109 10.70 -6.44 -38.17
C VAL A 109 11.67 -6.32 -37.00
N PRO A 110 12.51 -5.26 -36.92
CA PRO A 110 13.40 -5.05 -35.78
C PRO A 110 12.60 -4.73 -34.51
N LEU A 111 13.00 -5.31 -33.39
CA LEU A 111 12.34 -5.15 -32.08
C LEU A 111 12.97 -4.03 -31.23
N HIS A 112 14.12 -3.50 -31.66
CA HIS A 112 14.85 -2.41 -30.99
C HIS A 112 15.20 -2.70 -29.53
N ASN A 113 15.53 -3.95 -29.18
CA ASN A 113 15.66 -4.48 -27.81
C ASN A 113 17.11 -4.67 -27.31
N ASP A 114 18.08 -4.01 -27.94
CA ASP A 114 19.50 -4.14 -27.59
C ASP A 114 19.81 -3.72 -26.15
N ASP A 115 19.05 -2.77 -25.60
CA ASP A 115 19.15 -2.29 -24.22
C ASP A 115 18.62 -3.31 -23.21
N ILE A 116 17.47 -3.94 -23.50
CA ILE A 116 16.91 -5.05 -22.71
C ILE A 116 17.88 -6.22 -22.68
N ARG A 117 18.43 -6.61 -23.85
CA ARG A 117 19.37 -7.74 -23.95
C ARG A 117 20.67 -7.51 -23.16
N LYS A 118 21.09 -6.25 -22.99
CA LYS A 118 22.24 -5.88 -22.15
C LYS A 118 21.91 -5.83 -20.65
N GLY A 119 20.66 -6.03 -20.26
CA GLY A 119 20.20 -5.93 -18.87
C GLY A 119 20.06 -4.49 -18.36
N ALA A 120 20.08 -3.50 -19.26
CA ALA A 120 19.99 -2.08 -18.94
C ALA A 120 18.93 -1.40 -19.82
N PRO A 121 17.63 -1.73 -19.63
CA PRO A 121 16.54 -1.10 -20.38
C PRO A 121 16.60 0.41 -20.17
N SER A 122 16.64 1.16 -21.28
CA SER A 122 16.81 2.62 -21.29
C SER A 122 15.88 3.31 -22.28
N LEU A 123 15.35 2.56 -23.27
CA LEU A 123 14.38 3.08 -24.21
C LEU A 123 12.96 3.03 -23.59
N PRO A 124 12.28 4.18 -23.42
CA PRO A 124 10.93 4.22 -22.86
C PRO A 124 9.93 3.38 -23.66
N ARG A 125 8.91 2.86 -22.98
CA ARG A 125 7.92 1.96 -23.56
C ARG A 125 7.29 2.52 -24.85
N GLU A 126 6.73 3.72 -24.77
CA GLU A 126 6.04 4.37 -25.89
C GLU A 126 6.97 4.61 -27.09
N GLU A 127 8.23 4.95 -26.83
CA GLU A 127 9.22 5.14 -27.89
C GLU A 127 9.57 3.81 -28.57
N ARG A 128 9.72 2.72 -27.81
CA ARG A 128 9.95 1.38 -28.38
C ARG A 128 8.79 0.94 -29.27
N VAL A 129 7.55 1.04 -28.77
CA VAL A 129 6.34 0.71 -29.54
C VAL A 129 6.27 1.56 -30.81
N SER A 130 6.54 2.88 -30.72
CA SER A 130 6.52 3.78 -31.88
C SER A 130 7.57 3.40 -32.94
N ARG A 131 8.79 3.02 -32.54
CA ARG A 131 9.84 2.57 -33.48
C ARG A 131 9.47 1.26 -34.18
N ILE A 132 8.92 0.30 -33.44
CA ILE A 132 8.42 -0.96 -34.03
C ILE A 132 7.26 -0.67 -34.99
N ALA A 133 6.31 0.19 -34.60
CA ALA A 133 5.18 0.60 -35.44
C ALA A 133 5.65 1.29 -36.73
N GLY A 134 6.69 2.12 -36.65
CA GLY A 134 7.32 2.73 -37.83
C GLY A 134 7.91 1.69 -38.80
N SER A 135 8.53 0.64 -38.27
CA SER A 135 9.05 -0.49 -39.06
C SER A 135 7.93 -1.32 -39.69
N LEU A 136 6.88 -1.63 -38.92
CA LEU A 136 5.66 -2.28 -39.42
C LEU A 136 4.96 -1.44 -40.49
N GLY A 137 5.02 -0.12 -40.38
CA GLY A 137 4.51 0.82 -41.38
C GLY A 137 5.16 0.70 -42.76
N GLN A 138 6.30 0.01 -42.89
CA GLN A 138 6.97 -0.29 -44.16
C GLN A 138 6.62 -1.67 -44.73
N VAL A 139 5.93 -2.52 -43.96
CA VAL A 139 5.52 -3.85 -44.40
C VAL A 139 4.37 -3.72 -45.41
N ARG A 140 4.58 -4.28 -46.61
CA ARG A 140 3.63 -4.23 -47.73
C ARG A 140 3.47 -5.63 -48.34
N PRO A 141 2.56 -6.47 -47.83
CA PRO A 141 2.21 -7.71 -48.51
C PRO A 141 1.64 -7.40 -49.90
N PRO A 142 1.97 -8.18 -50.95
CA PRO A 142 1.57 -7.90 -52.33
C PRO A 142 0.10 -8.25 -52.63
N PHE A 143 -0.73 -8.36 -51.58
CA PHE A 143 -2.12 -8.77 -51.64
C PHE A 143 -2.95 -8.13 -50.52
N THR A 144 -4.26 -8.08 -50.71
CA THR A 144 -5.19 -7.59 -49.70
C THR A 144 -5.26 -8.57 -48.53
N ILE A 145 -5.09 -8.03 -47.32
CA ILE A 145 -5.20 -8.76 -46.06
C ILE A 145 -6.66 -8.74 -45.61
N ASP A 146 -7.19 -9.92 -45.34
CA ASP A 146 -8.52 -10.11 -44.76
C ASP A 146 -8.47 -11.27 -43.75
N ALA A 147 -9.03 -11.09 -42.56
CA ALA A 147 -9.00 -12.12 -41.52
C ALA A 147 -9.62 -13.45 -41.97
N ALA A 148 -10.57 -13.45 -42.91
CA ALA A 148 -11.25 -14.67 -43.35
C ALA A 148 -10.34 -15.63 -44.13
N ASP A 149 -9.29 -15.11 -44.77
CA ASP A 149 -8.43 -15.86 -45.70
C ASP A 149 -6.93 -15.54 -45.57
N THR A 150 -6.56 -14.66 -44.65
CA THR A 150 -5.18 -14.23 -44.41
C THR A 150 -4.86 -14.40 -42.94
N LEU A 151 -3.70 -14.97 -42.63
CA LEU A 151 -3.16 -15.03 -41.28
C LEU A 151 -1.69 -14.58 -41.27
N ALA A 152 -1.26 -13.99 -40.15
CA ALA A 152 0.11 -13.55 -39.94
C ALA A 152 0.82 -14.51 -38.97
N LEU A 153 1.51 -15.50 -39.53
CA LEU A 153 2.31 -16.42 -38.74
C LEU A 153 3.56 -15.68 -38.25
N THR A 154 3.66 -15.48 -36.95
CA THR A 154 4.60 -14.52 -36.35
C THR A 154 5.51 -15.21 -35.35
N TYR A 155 6.81 -15.16 -35.59
CA TYR A 155 7.81 -15.68 -34.69
C TYR A 155 8.71 -14.55 -34.18
N VAL A 156 8.87 -14.49 -32.87
CA VAL A 156 9.61 -13.43 -32.18
C VAL A 156 10.90 -14.02 -31.62
N ASP A 157 11.99 -13.27 -31.60
CA ASP A 157 13.19 -13.67 -30.85
C ASP A 157 12.81 -13.88 -29.37
N GLY A 158 12.99 -15.09 -28.85
CA GLY A 158 12.50 -15.45 -27.53
C GLY A 158 13.31 -14.91 -26.36
N LEU A 159 14.41 -14.21 -26.62
CA LEU A 159 15.21 -13.49 -25.63
C LEU A 159 15.08 -11.97 -25.79
N SER A 160 14.10 -11.51 -26.59
CA SER A 160 13.88 -10.09 -26.83
C SER A 160 13.05 -9.39 -25.76
N ALA A 161 12.20 -10.15 -25.05
CA ALA A 161 11.13 -9.65 -24.21
C ALA A 161 10.18 -8.66 -24.91
N CYS A 162 10.06 -8.73 -26.24
CA CYS A 162 9.35 -7.75 -27.06
C CYS A 162 8.02 -8.22 -27.65
N GLU A 163 7.47 -9.34 -27.20
CA GLU A 163 6.24 -9.93 -27.74
C GLU A 163 5.05 -8.96 -27.62
N ASN A 164 4.81 -8.40 -26.43
CA ASN A 164 3.73 -7.44 -26.21
C ASN A 164 4.02 -6.07 -26.84
N TYR A 165 5.30 -5.65 -26.90
CA TYR A 165 5.72 -4.45 -27.62
C TYR A 165 5.39 -4.53 -29.12
N LEU A 166 5.67 -5.69 -29.73
CA LEU A 166 5.33 -5.97 -31.11
C LEU A 166 3.82 -5.93 -31.33
N MET A 167 3.05 -6.59 -30.46
CA MET A 167 1.59 -6.64 -30.63
C MET A 167 0.94 -5.27 -30.44
N GLU A 168 1.34 -4.49 -29.43
CA GLU A 168 0.84 -3.12 -29.28
C GLU A 168 1.16 -2.28 -30.53
N ALA A 169 2.38 -2.41 -31.08
CA ALA A 169 2.77 -1.73 -32.31
C ALA A 169 1.91 -2.18 -33.51
N VAL A 170 1.62 -3.47 -33.65
CA VAL A 170 0.70 -4.00 -34.68
C VAL A 170 -0.67 -3.35 -34.59
N TYR A 171 -1.26 -3.29 -33.38
CA TYR A 171 -2.56 -2.67 -33.19
C TYR A 171 -2.54 -1.16 -33.44
N GLN A 172 -1.47 -0.47 -33.02
CA GLN A 172 -1.29 0.97 -33.27
C GLN A 172 -1.18 1.30 -34.76
N THR A 173 -0.58 0.43 -35.58
CA THR A 173 -0.50 0.67 -37.03
C THR A 173 -1.87 0.62 -37.73
N GLY A 174 -2.81 -0.18 -37.21
CA GLY A 174 -4.13 -0.39 -37.83
C GLY A 174 -4.09 -0.96 -39.26
N ALA A 175 -2.95 -1.50 -39.71
CA ALA A 175 -2.70 -1.86 -41.11
C ALA A 175 -3.00 -3.34 -41.44
N PHE A 176 -3.13 -4.19 -40.43
CA PHE A 176 -3.17 -5.65 -40.60
C PHE A 176 -4.43 -6.26 -39.98
N PRO A 177 -5.57 -6.28 -40.71
CA PRO A 177 -6.82 -6.83 -40.22
C PRO A 177 -6.85 -8.37 -40.31
N CYS A 178 -5.87 -9.05 -39.73
CA CYS A 178 -5.78 -10.52 -39.70
C CYS A 178 -5.18 -11.02 -38.38
N LEU A 179 -5.37 -12.30 -38.07
CA LEU A 179 -4.83 -12.91 -36.85
C LEU A 179 -3.29 -12.98 -36.88
N PHE A 180 -2.66 -12.45 -35.83
CA PHE A 180 -1.26 -12.69 -35.50
C PHE A 180 -1.16 -13.85 -34.52
N VAL A 181 -0.52 -14.93 -34.96
CA VAL A 181 -0.40 -16.18 -34.21
C VAL A 181 0.98 -16.79 -34.40
N GLY A 182 1.51 -17.41 -33.36
CA GLY A 182 2.84 -18.02 -33.40
C GLY A 182 3.43 -18.11 -32.00
N GLY A 183 4.69 -17.69 -31.87
CA GLY A 183 5.35 -17.65 -30.57
C GLY A 183 6.82 -17.27 -30.64
N SER A 184 7.40 -17.20 -29.46
CA SER A 184 8.80 -16.87 -29.24
C SER A 184 9.69 -18.07 -29.55
N ALA A 185 10.73 -17.84 -30.33
CA ALA A 185 11.77 -18.81 -30.64
C ALA A 185 12.33 -19.40 -29.33
N GLY A 186 12.50 -20.72 -29.31
CA GLY A 186 13.16 -21.39 -28.20
C GLY A 186 14.66 -21.44 -28.40
N GLY A 187 15.38 -21.79 -27.35
CA GLY A 187 16.83 -21.89 -27.36
C GLY A 187 17.35 -22.93 -26.38
N THR A 188 18.66 -22.99 -26.25
CA THR A 188 19.31 -23.71 -25.16
C THR A 188 18.96 -23.08 -23.81
N PHE A 189 18.97 -23.89 -22.74
CA PHE A 189 18.67 -23.42 -21.38
C PHE A 189 19.76 -22.51 -20.77
N ASP A 190 20.78 -22.12 -21.54
CA ASP A 190 21.70 -21.04 -21.17
C ASP A 190 21.14 -19.65 -21.52
N PHE A 191 20.00 -19.58 -22.22
CA PHE A 191 19.27 -18.36 -22.57
C PHE A 191 20.16 -17.30 -23.24
N LYS A 192 21.13 -17.72 -24.06
CA LYS A 192 22.03 -16.79 -24.75
C LYS A 192 21.56 -16.41 -26.14
N HIS A 193 21.03 -17.38 -26.88
CA HIS A 193 20.66 -17.20 -28.27
C HIS A 193 19.34 -17.88 -28.61
N THR A 194 18.56 -17.21 -29.45
CA THR A 194 17.48 -17.83 -30.22
C THR A 194 17.59 -17.30 -31.64
N TYR A 195 17.19 -18.10 -32.62
CA TYR A 195 17.45 -17.82 -34.02
C TYR A 195 16.16 -17.86 -34.84
N LEU A 196 16.03 -16.89 -35.72
CA LEU A 196 15.00 -16.82 -36.74
C LEU A 196 15.64 -16.78 -38.12
N TYR A 197 14.96 -17.30 -39.14
CA TYR A 197 15.37 -17.20 -40.54
C TYR A 197 14.23 -16.63 -41.38
N ASP A 198 14.49 -15.53 -42.08
CA ASP A 198 13.49 -14.81 -42.89
C ASP A 198 13.44 -15.25 -44.36
N GLY A 199 14.10 -16.36 -44.69
CA GLY A 199 14.29 -16.84 -46.06
C GLY A 199 15.57 -16.32 -46.73
N ARG A 200 16.30 -15.41 -46.09
CA ARG A 200 17.54 -14.82 -46.61
C ARG A 200 18.68 -14.92 -45.62
N ARG A 201 18.45 -14.59 -44.35
CA ARG A 201 19.48 -14.49 -43.31
C ARG A 201 18.96 -14.96 -41.95
N VAL A 202 19.89 -15.35 -41.10
CA VAL A 202 19.64 -15.62 -39.68
C VAL A 202 19.54 -14.30 -38.92
N LEU A 203 18.59 -14.20 -38.00
CA LEU A 203 18.23 -12.99 -37.28
C LEU A 203 18.13 -13.25 -35.78
N GLU A 204 18.54 -12.24 -35.01
CA GLU A 204 18.27 -12.02 -33.59
C GLU A 204 17.73 -10.58 -33.44
N ASN A 205 17.07 -10.25 -32.33
CA ASN A 205 16.46 -8.93 -32.07
C ASN A 205 15.39 -8.53 -33.10
N HIS A 206 14.76 -9.51 -33.73
CA HIS A 206 13.72 -9.32 -34.74
C HIS A 206 12.51 -10.20 -34.47
N ALA A 207 11.38 -9.83 -35.04
CA ALA A 207 10.29 -10.75 -35.33
C ALA A 207 10.26 -11.04 -36.84
N VAL A 208 9.91 -12.26 -37.22
CA VAL A 208 9.65 -12.65 -38.61
C VAL A 208 8.16 -12.95 -38.75
N ILE A 209 7.53 -12.25 -39.68
CA ILE A 209 6.09 -12.31 -39.95
C ILE A 209 5.88 -12.88 -41.35
N ALA A 210 5.17 -13.99 -41.44
CA ALA A 210 4.72 -14.59 -42.69
C ALA A 210 3.23 -14.35 -42.86
N PHE A 211 2.85 -13.46 -43.78
CA PHE A 211 1.46 -13.32 -44.20
C PHE A 211 1.14 -14.44 -45.17
N LEU A 212 0.21 -15.33 -44.77
CA LEU A 212 -0.22 -16.47 -45.56
C LEU A 212 -1.62 -16.19 -46.09
N LYS A 213 -1.75 -16.03 -47.41
CA LYS A 213 -3.02 -15.88 -48.11
C LYS A 213 -3.51 -17.25 -48.55
N LEU A 214 -4.64 -17.70 -48.02
CA LEU A 214 -5.24 -18.98 -48.36
C LEU A 214 -5.77 -18.97 -49.80
N ALA A 215 -5.72 -20.13 -50.44
CA ALA A 215 -6.32 -20.32 -51.76
C ALA A 215 -7.86 -20.27 -51.70
N PRO A 216 -8.54 -19.88 -52.79
CA PRO A 216 -10.00 -19.82 -52.81
C PRO A 216 -10.67 -21.12 -52.37
N GLY A 217 -11.60 -21.02 -51.42
CA GLY A 217 -12.32 -22.16 -50.83
C GLY A 217 -11.58 -22.85 -49.68
N MET A 218 -10.34 -22.48 -49.40
CA MET A 218 -9.62 -22.90 -48.19
C MET A 218 -9.90 -21.92 -47.05
N ARG A 219 -10.01 -22.44 -45.83
CA ARG A 219 -10.20 -21.65 -44.61
C ARG A 219 -9.24 -22.11 -43.52
N TYR A 220 -9.05 -21.29 -42.51
CA TYR A 220 -8.37 -21.68 -41.29
C TYR A 220 -9.26 -21.43 -40.08
N GLY A 221 -8.92 -22.06 -38.96
CA GLY A 221 -9.49 -21.81 -37.65
C GLY A 221 -8.39 -21.66 -36.61
N ALA A 222 -8.66 -20.87 -35.58
CA ALA A 222 -7.73 -20.59 -34.51
C ALA A 222 -8.08 -21.42 -33.28
N PHE A 223 -7.21 -22.37 -32.92
CA PHE A 223 -7.39 -23.26 -31.77
C PHE A 223 -6.54 -22.78 -30.60
N LYS A 224 -7.14 -22.75 -29.40
CA LYS A 224 -6.47 -22.47 -28.15
C LYS A 224 -6.89 -23.50 -27.11
N SER A 225 -5.93 -24.07 -26.38
CA SER A 225 -6.20 -24.94 -25.24
C SER A 225 -5.28 -24.64 -24.07
N GLN A 226 -5.84 -24.67 -22.86
CA GLN A 226 -5.12 -24.48 -21.59
C GLN A 226 -5.79 -25.32 -20.49
N ASN A 227 -5.01 -25.80 -19.53
CA ASN A 227 -5.49 -26.67 -18.46
C ASN A 227 -5.50 -25.96 -17.10
N PHE A 228 -6.26 -24.88 -17.00
CA PHE A 228 -6.39 -24.08 -15.78
C PHE A 228 -7.81 -23.59 -15.53
N ARG A 229 -8.18 -23.47 -14.26
CA ARG A 229 -9.44 -22.84 -13.82
C ARG A 229 -9.18 -21.81 -12.72
N LYS A 230 -10.10 -20.86 -12.55
CA LYS A 230 -9.99 -19.79 -11.55
C LYS A 230 -10.22 -20.34 -10.15
N THR A 231 -9.40 -19.89 -9.19
CA THR A 231 -9.62 -20.17 -7.77
C THR A 231 -10.54 -19.14 -7.09
N GLY A 232 -10.83 -18.02 -7.76
CA GLY A 232 -11.58 -16.89 -7.20
C GLY A 232 -10.74 -15.91 -6.36
N LYS A 233 -9.42 -16.09 -6.29
CA LYS A 233 -8.49 -15.21 -5.59
C LYS A 233 -7.71 -14.33 -6.57
N SER A 234 -7.55 -13.05 -6.27
CA SER A 234 -6.83 -12.10 -7.12
C SER A 234 -6.16 -10.99 -6.31
N VAL A 235 -5.21 -10.30 -6.95
CA VAL A 235 -4.57 -9.07 -6.47
C VAL A 235 -4.43 -8.08 -7.62
N VAL A 236 -4.46 -6.78 -7.34
CA VAL A 236 -4.23 -5.75 -8.36
C VAL A 236 -2.76 -5.35 -8.35
N VAL A 237 -2.07 -5.54 -9.48
CA VAL A 237 -0.68 -5.15 -9.66
C VAL A 237 -0.56 -3.62 -9.65
N VAL A 238 0.41 -3.10 -8.91
CA VAL A 238 0.64 -1.64 -8.82
C VAL A 238 2.04 -1.29 -9.30
N ASP A 239 3.03 -2.03 -8.81
CA ASP A 239 4.44 -1.79 -9.08
C ASP A 239 5.02 -3.01 -9.81
N ALA A 240 5.31 -2.81 -11.09
CA ALA A 240 5.81 -3.84 -12.00
C ALA A 240 6.78 -3.23 -13.02
N ASP A 241 7.87 -3.95 -13.28
CA ASP A 241 8.83 -3.68 -14.33
C ASP A 241 8.56 -4.65 -15.47
N ALA A 242 7.96 -4.14 -16.56
CA ALA A 242 7.58 -4.95 -17.72
C ALA A 242 8.79 -5.51 -18.48
N ASP A 243 9.91 -4.76 -18.51
CA ASP A 243 11.12 -5.15 -19.23
C ASP A 243 11.86 -6.28 -18.49
N ARG A 244 11.87 -6.22 -17.15
CA ARG A 244 12.42 -7.28 -16.30
C ARG A 244 11.41 -8.38 -15.97
N ARG A 245 10.13 -8.17 -16.29
CA ARG A 245 9.00 -9.06 -15.96
C ARG A 245 8.90 -9.36 -14.46
N VAL A 246 9.08 -8.33 -13.64
CA VAL A 246 9.06 -8.42 -12.18
C VAL A 246 7.89 -7.62 -11.63
N VAL A 247 7.12 -8.22 -10.73
CA VAL A 247 6.15 -7.53 -9.88
C VAL A 247 6.73 -7.41 -8.48
N THR A 248 6.74 -6.21 -7.94
CA THR A 248 7.23 -5.90 -6.59
C THR A 248 6.10 -5.53 -5.66
N GLY A 249 5.05 -4.87 -6.15
CA GLY A 249 4.00 -4.31 -5.31
C GLY A 249 2.59 -4.50 -5.85
N VAL A 250 1.66 -4.79 -4.95
CA VAL A 250 0.22 -4.92 -5.23
C VAL A 250 -0.60 -4.07 -4.28
N LEU A 251 -1.84 -3.78 -4.67
CA LEU A 251 -2.75 -2.93 -3.90
C LEU A 251 -3.35 -3.72 -2.72
N ASP A 252 -3.12 -3.24 -1.51
CA ASP A 252 -3.92 -3.61 -0.35
C ASP A 252 -5.18 -2.74 -0.36
N GLU A 253 -6.31 -3.30 -0.81
CA GLU A 253 -7.57 -2.55 -0.95
C GLU A 253 -8.12 -2.04 0.39
N THR A 254 -7.79 -2.71 1.50
CA THR A 254 -8.27 -2.34 2.84
C THR A 254 -7.49 -1.15 3.37
N ALA A 255 -6.17 -1.19 3.21
CA ALA A 255 -5.29 -0.13 3.70
C ALA A 255 -5.03 0.98 2.67
N ASN A 256 -5.50 0.85 1.41
CA ASN A 256 -5.19 1.73 0.28
C ASN A 256 -3.70 2.09 0.18
N ARG A 257 -2.86 1.06 0.29
CA ARG A 257 -1.40 1.17 0.19
C ARG A 257 -0.85 0.05 -0.66
N VAL A 258 0.39 0.19 -1.10
CA VAL A 258 1.09 -0.86 -1.81
C VAL A 258 1.81 -1.74 -0.80
N ILE A 259 1.66 -3.06 -0.94
CA ILE A 259 2.39 -4.06 -0.16
C ILE A 259 3.17 -4.98 -1.10
N PRO A 260 4.26 -5.60 -0.63
CA PRO A 260 5.00 -6.58 -1.42
C PRO A 260 4.08 -7.68 -1.98
N VAL A 261 4.32 -8.10 -3.22
CA VAL A 261 3.47 -9.11 -3.88
C VAL A 261 3.53 -10.46 -3.16
N THR A 262 4.70 -10.82 -2.61
CA THR A 262 4.86 -12.05 -1.83
C THR A 262 4.06 -11.99 -0.53
N GLU A 263 4.05 -10.85 0.16
CA GLU A 263 3.28 -10.64 1.38
C GLU A 263 1.78 -10.76 1.12
N ALA A 264 1.28 -10.14 0.05
CA ALA A 264 -0.13 -10.21 -0.32
C ALA A 264 -0.59 -11.66 -0.57
N TRP A 265 0.16 -12.41 -1.36
CA TRP A 265 -0.16 -13.82 -1.62
C TRP A 265 0.01 -14.70 -0.37
N SER A 266 1.00 -14.41 0.48
CA SER A 266 1.15 -15.09 1.77
C SER A 266 -0.07 -14.92 2.67
N ARG A 267 -0.61 -13.69 2.78
CA ARG A 267 -1.86 -13.42 3.52
C ARG A 267 -3.06 -14.17 2.92
N ILE A 268 -3.23 -14.12 1.60
CA ILE A 268 -4.36 -14.76 0.88
C ILE A 268 -4.32 -16.29 0.94
N LEU A 269 -3.13 -16.88 1.01
CA LEU A 269 -2.92 -18.33 1.05
C LEU A 269 -2.70 -18.87 2.47
N GLY A 270 -2.67 -18.00 3.49
CA GLY A 270 -2.44 -18.40 4.88
C GLY A 270 -1.06 -19.04 5.08
N THR A 271 -0.02 -18.45 4.49
CA THR A 271 1.37 -18.94 4.55
C THR A 271 2.34 -17.79 4.83
N THR A 272 3.63 -18.08 4.93
CA THR A 272 4.71 -17.07 5.02
C THR A 272 5.38 -16.89 3.65
N PRO A 273 6.07 -15.76 3.39
CA PRO A 273 6.75 -15.52 2.11
C PRO A 273 7.72 -16.64 1.72
N ASP A 274 8.48 -17.18 2.69
CA ASP A 274 9.45 -18.26 2.45
C ASP A 274 8.80 -19.59 2.03
N LYS A 275 7.54 -19.83 2.39
CA LYS A 275 6.78 -21.04 2.07
C LYS A 275 5.78 -20.82 0.94
N LEU A 276 5.86 -19.68 0.26
CA LEU A 276 4.92 -19.33 -0.79
C LEU A 276 5.06 -20.25 -2.01
N GLY A 277 6.28 -20.59 -2.40
CA GLY A 277 6.55 -21.50 -3.52
C GLY A 277 5.89 -22.87 -3.35
N ASP A 278 6.03 -23.48 -2.18
CA ASP A 278 5.40 -24.77 -1.86
C ASP A 278 3.87 -24.72 -1.96
N LYS A 279 3.27 -23.60 -1.52
CA LYS A 279 1.81 -23.40 -1.60
C LYS A 279 1.31 -23.12 -3.00
N LEU A 280 2.15 -22.58 -3.88
CA LEU A 280 1.85 -22.34 -5.28
C LEU A 280 2.09 -23.58 -6.17
N ALA A 281 2.53 -24.71 -5.61
CA ALA A 281 2.61 -25.97 -6.35
C ALA A 281 1.23 -26.32 -6.94
N GLY A 282 1.21 -26.66 -8.24
CA GLY A 282 -0.03 -26.93 -8.99
C GLY A 282 -0.88 -25.69 -9.31
N HIS A 283 -0.39 -24.49 -9.00
CA HIS A 283 -1.03 -23.22 -9.34
C HIS A 283 -0.18 -22.42 -10.33
N THR A 284 -0.83 -21.49 -11.01
CA THR A 284 -0.21 -20.50 -11.90
C THR A 284 -0.99 -19.20 -11.76
N PHE A 285 -0.57 -18.14 -12.45
CA PHE A 285 -1.31 -16.90 -12.49
C PHE A 285 -1.89 -16.63 -13.86
N GLY A 286 -2.83 -15.71 -13.95
CA GLY A 286 -3.32 -15.22 -15.22
C GLY A 286 -4.04 -13.90 -15.08
N VAL A 287 -4.32 -13.29 -16.21
CA VAL A 287 -5.19 -12.13 -16.33
C VAL A 287 -6.44 -12.56 -17.09
N GLU A 288 -7.56 -11.90 -16.85
CA GLU A 288 -8.79 -12.12 -17.59
C GLU A 288 -9.08 -10.95 -18.53
N LEU A 289 -9.34 -11.28 -19.79
CA LEU A 289 -9.72 -10.31 -20.82
C LEU A 289 -11.07 -10.72 -21.39
N ASN A 290 -12.11 -9.93 -21.07
CA ASN A 290 -13.45 -10.09 -21.61
C ASN A 290 -14.04 -11.52 -21.47
N GLY A 291 -13.78 -12.17 -20.33
CA GLY A 291 -14.27 -13.52 -20.02
C GLY A 291 -13.29 -14.65 -20.36
N GLU A 292 -12.20 -14.35 -21.07
CA GLU A 292 -11.17 -15.32 -21.44
C GLU A 292 -9.95 -15.20 -20.53
N LEU A 293 -9.39 -16.35 -20.14
CA LEU A 293 -8.19 -16.44 -19.32
C LEU A 293 -6.92 -16.42 -20.17
N PHE A 294 -5.93 -15.64 -19.72
CA PHE A 294 -4.60 -15.53 -20.31
C PHE A 294 -3.58 -15.81 -19.22
N VAL A 295 -2.88 -16.95 -19.32
CA VAL A 295 -1.95 -17.40 -18.28
C VAL A 295 -0.69 -16.54 -18.29
N ARG A 296 -0.18 -16.25 -17.08
CA ARG A 296 1.03 -15.49 -16.75
C ARG A 296 1.85 -16.33 -15.79
N SER A 297 2.71 -17.17 -16.33
CA SER A 297 3.40 -18.16 -15.51
C SER A 297 4.51 -17.52 -14.69
N ILE A 298 4.62 -17.96 -13.44
CA ILE A 298 5.70 -17.53 -12.54
C ILE A 298 7.02 -18.17 -12.95
N SER A 299 8.10 -17.37 -12.94
CA SER A 299 9.47 -17.83 -13.19
C SER A 299 10.34 -17.82 -11.93
N GLY A 300 9.99 -17.00 -10.93
CA GLY A 300 10.72 -16.94 -9.66
C GLY A 300 9.94 -16.23 -8.55
N ILE A 301 10.28 -16.56 -7.31
CA ILE A 301 9.81 -15.88 -6.10
C ILE A 301 11.04 -15.44 -5.35
N ASP A 302 11.10 -14.16 -4.97
CA ASP A 302 12.13 -13.62 -4.09
C ASP A 302 11.46 -13.10 -2.82
N PRO A 303 11.37 -13.94 -1.77
CA PRO A 303 10.77 -13.54 -0.50
C PRO A 303 11.52 -12.39 0.20
N GLN A 304 12.83 -12.28 -0.02
CA GLN A 304 13.68 -11.29 0.68
C GLN A 304 13.43 -9.88 0.14
N ASN A 305 13.34 -9.75 -1.18
CA ASN A 305 13.03 -8.48 -1.85
C ASN A 305 11.53 -8.25 -2.05
N GLY A 306 10.69 -9.21 -1.66
CA GLY A 306 9.24 -9.08 -1.73
C GLY A 306 8.67 -9.15 -3.14
N SER A 307 9.41 -9.70 -4.10
CA SER A 307 9.09 -9.66 -5.54
C SER A 307 8.81 -11.04 -6.15
N MET A 308 8.11 -11.04 -7.27
CA MET A 308 7.86 -12.23 -8.09
C MET A 308 8.18 -11.94 -9.56
N SER A 309 8.89 -12.87 -10.19
CA SER A 309 9.25 -12.80 -11.61
C SER A 309 8.30 -13.68 -12.44
N PHE A 310 8.01 -13.25 -13.66
CA PHE A 310 7.08 -13.92 -14.57
C PHE A 310 7.71 -14.19 -15.95
N PHE A 311 7.18 -15.15 -16.68
CA PHE A 311 7.57 -15.43 -18.07
C PHE A 311 6.88 -14.49 -19.08
N CYS A 312 5.81 -13.80 -18.69
CA CYS A 312 5.20 -12.70 -19.42
C CYS A 312 5.41 -11.40 -18.65
N ASP A 313 5.34 -10.26 -19.34
CA ASP A 313 5.18 -8.96 -18.72
C ASP A 313 3.79 -8.81 -18.07
N LEU A 314 3.76 -7.97 -17.04
CA LEU A 314 2.57 -7.53 -16.30
C LEU A 314 2.64 -6.02 -16.17
N SER A 315 1.51 -5.36 -16.32
CA SER A 315 1.40 -3.91 -16.23
C SER A 315 0.77 -3.48 -14.91
N SER A 316 1.08 -2.27 -14.47
CA SER A 316 0.33 -1.62 -13.39
C SER A 316 -1.15 -1.54 -13.77
N GLY A 317 -2.04 -1.92 -12.84
CA GLY A 317 -3.48 -2.01 -13.05
C GLY A 317 -3.99 -3.35 -13.56
N ASP A 318 -3.11 -4.31 -13.88
CA ASP A 318 -3.53 -5.68 -14.19
C ASP A 318 -4.07 -6.38 -12.94
N GLU A 319 -5.19 -7.08 -13.09
CA GLU A 319 -5.70 -7.99 -12.06
C GLU A 319 -5.06 -9.37 -12.23
N LEU A 320 -4.20 -9.74 -11.28
CA LEU A 320 -3.49 -11.01 -11.27
C LEU A 320 -4.31 -12.06 -10.53
N LEU A 321 -4.90 -12.97 -11.29
CA LEU A 321 -5.74 -14.07 -10.81
C LEU A 321 -4.88 -15.28 -10.44
N LEU A 322 -5.21 -15.95 -9.34
CA LEU A 322 -4.66 -17.27 -9.03
C LEU A 322 -5.47 -18.36 -9.74
N LEU A 323 -4.77 -19.18 -10.51
CA LEU A 323 -5.32 -20.28 -11.29
C LEU A 323 -4.81 -21.61 -10.73
N GLU A 324 -5.65 -22.64 -10.78
CA GLU A 324 -5.29 -24.02 -10.41
C GLU A 324 -5.25 -24.91 -11.66
N ALA A 325 -4.28 -25.82 -11.71
CA ALA A 325 -4.11 -26.74 -12.82
C ALA A 325 -5.26 -27.76 -12.89
N THR A 326 -5.71 -28.05 -14.11
CA THR A 326 -6.66 -29.12 -14.45
C THR A 326 -5.95 -30.21 -15.27
N GLY A 327 -6.67 -31.30 -15.59
CA GLY A 327 -6.10 -32.44 -16.31
C GLY A 327 -5.61 -32.07 -17.71
N PHE A 328 -4.29 -32.04 -17.92
CA PHE A 328 -3.62 -31.62 -19.15
C PHE A 328 -4.10 -32.35 -20.42
N VAL A 329 -4.06 -33.69 -20.41
CA VAL A 329 -4.41 -34.52 -21.57
C VAL A 329 -5.89 -34.42 -21.89
N ASP A 330 -6.73 -34.66 -20.89
CA ASP A 330 -8.19 -34.68 -21.07
C ASP A 330 -8.73 -33.30 -21.46
N GLN A 331 -8.19 -32.22 -20.88
CA GLN A 331 -8.59 -30.86 -21.27
C GLN A 331 -8.22 -30.57 -22.72
N THR A 332 -6.99 -30.88 -23.13
CA THR A 332 -6.54 -30.63 -24.51
C THR A 332 -7.38 -31.40 -25.53
N ARG A 333 -7.73 -32.66 -25.24
CA ARG A 333 -8.62 -33.46 -26.11
C ARG A 333 -10.03 -32.88 -26.17
N ARG A 334 -10.62 -32.55 -25.02
CA ARG A 334 -11.95 -31.93 -24.97
C ARG A 334 -12.01 -30.62 -25.75
N ASP A 335 -11.01 -29.77 -25.57
CA ASP A 335 -10.94 -28.49 -26.29
C ASP A 335 -10.84 -28.72 -27.81
N LEU A 336 -10.02 -29.69 -28.24
CA LEU A 336 -9.87 -30.01 -29.67
C LEU A 336 -11.16 -30.60 -30.26
N GLU A 337 -11.80 -31.53 -29.55
CA GLU A 337 -13.09 -32.11 -29.95
C GLU A 337 -14.19 -31.03 -30.06
N ALA A 338 -14.22 -30.10 -29.11
CA ALA A 338 -15.14 -28.96 -29.14
C ALA A 338 -14.83 -28.03 -30.32
N PHE A 339 -13.55 -27.75 -30.57
CA PHE A 339 -13.11 -26.89 -31.68
C PHE A 339 -13.42 -27.47 -33.05
N LEU A 340 -13.28 -28.79 -33.25
CA LEU A 340 -13.52 -29.46 -34.53
C LEU A 340 -15.01 -29.73 -34.80
N ARG A 341 -15.88 -29.60 -33.79
CA ARG A 341 -17.30 -29.90 -33.92
C ARG A 341 -17.96 -29.00 -34.98
N GLY A 342 -18.61 -29.63 -35.96
CA GLY A 342 -19.31 -28.93 -37.04
C GLY A 342 -18.41 -28.38 -38.16
N LYS A 343 -17.10 -28.66 -38.12
CA LYS A 343 -16.14 -28.29 -39.16
C LYS A 343 -15.90 -29.47 -40.11
N PRO A 344 -15.52 -29.23 -41.38
CA PRO A 344 -15.03 -30.28 -42.27
C PRO A 344 -13.76 -30.94 -41.72
N PRO A 345 -13.35 -32.09 -42.27
CA PRO A 345 -12.05 -32.68 -41.94
C PRO A 345 -10.92 -31.67 -42.13
N ALA A 346 -10.11 -31.50 -41.09
CA ALA A 346 -8.93 -30.65 -41.15
C ALA A 346 -7.88 -31.25 -42.09
N VAL A 347 -7.17 -30.40 -42.82
CA VAL A 347 -6.13 -30.83 -43.79
C VAL A 347 -4.72 -30.74 -43.20
N GLY A 348 -4.55 -30.07 -42.06
CA GLY A 348 -3.31 -30.02 -41.28
C GLY A 348 -3.32 -28.86 -40.29
N ALA A 349 -2.27 -28.77 -39.46
CA ALA A 349 -2.16 -27.74 -38.44
C ALA A 349 -0.72 -27.29 -38.16
N ILE A 350 -0.56 -26.02 -37.78
CA ILE A 350 0.67 -25.48 -37.19
C ILE A 350 0.45 -25.34 -35.69
N LEU A 351 1.33 -25.92 -34.87
CA LEU A 351 1.23 -25.95 -33.42
C LEU A 351 2.28 -25.04 -32.77
N ASN A 352 1.84 -24.09 -31.95
CA ASN A 352 2.71 -23.28 -31.11
C ASN A 352 2.38 -23.60 -29.65
N ASP A 353 3.20 -24.44 -29.04
CA ASP A 353 2.98 -24.99 -27.69
C ASP A 353 3.93 -24.34 -26.69
N CYS A 354 3.46 -23.93 -25.52
CA CYS A 354 4.36 -23.42 -24.48
C CYS A 354 5.38 -24.47 -24.04
N ILE A 355 6.65 -24.11 -23.92
CA ILE A 355 7.64 -24.96 -23.24
C ILE A 355 7.20 -25.36 -21.83
N LEU A 356 6.47 -24.49 -21.13
CA LEU A 356 5.97 -24.81 -19.78
C LEU A 356 4.90 -25.91 -19.79
N ARG A 357 4.17 -26.13 -20.90
CA ARG A 357 3.29 -27.30 -21.03
C ARG A 357 4.10 -28.58 -21.10
N ARG A 358 5.20 -28.58 -21.85
CA ARG A 358 6.19 -29.68 -21.89
C ARG A 358 6.79 -29.93 -20.50
N LEU A 359 7.39 -28.91 -19.89
CA LEU A 359 8.15 -29.04 -18.63
C LEU A 359 7.27 -29.44 -17.43
N ASN A 360 6.06 -28.88 -17.33
CA ASN A 360 5.18 -29.15 -16.18
C ASN A 360 4.36 -30.43 -16.33
N ASN A 361 4.38 -31.08 -17.50
CA ASN A 361 3.57 -32.26 -17.79
C ASN A 361 4.38 -33.40 -18.43
N ASP A 362 5.70 -33.47 -18.20
CA ASP A 362 6.61 -34.45 -18.82
C ASP A 362 6.07 -35.89 -18.81
N GLN A 363 5.59 -36.35 -17.66
CA GLN A 363 5.02 -37.70 -17.50
C GLN A 363 3.70 -37.93 -18.25
N ALA A 364 3.01 -36.87 -18.66
CA ALA A 364 1.70 -36.92 -19.32
C ALA A 364 1.77 -36.63 -20.83
N LEU A 365 2.92 -36.19 -21.37
CA LEU A 365 3.06 -35.80 -22.79
C LEU A 365 2.69 -36.93 -23.76
N ALA A 366 3.09 -38.17 -23.44
CA ALA A 366 2.76 -39.34 -24.24
C ALA A 366 1.24 -39.57 -24.38
N GLY A 367 0.46 -39.07 -23.42
CA GLY A 367 -1.00 -39.10 -23.46
C GLY A 367 -1.61 -38.25 -24.58
N LEU A 368 -0.88 -37.33 -25.21
CA LEU A 368 -1.36 -36.57 -26.38
C LEU A 368 -1.03 -37.24 -27.73
N THR A 369 -0.43 -38.43 -27.71
CA THR A 369 -0.19 -39.21 -28.92
C THR A 369 -1.52 -39.58 -29.58
N GLY A 370 -1.62 -39.39 -30.90
CA GLY A 370 -2.84 -39.66 -31.66
C GLY A 370 -3.94 -38.60 -31.53
N THR A 371 -3.74 -37.54 -30.73
CA THR A 371 -4.72 -36.44 -30.63
C THR A 371 -4.90 -35.71 -31.96
N TRP A 372 -3.84 -35.58 -32.75
CA TRP A 372 -3.87 -35.00 -34.10
C TRP A 372 -3.78 -36.12 -35.13
N SER A 373 -4.89 -36.44 -35.79
CA SER A 373 -4.96 -37.43 -36.87
C SER A 373 -4.63 -36.86 -38.26
N ILE A 374 -4.13 -35.63 -38.29
CA ILE A 374 -3.82 -34.84 -39.49
C ILE A 374 -2.32 -34.48 -39.48
N PRO A 375 -1.73 -34.05 -40.61
CA PRO A 375 -0.37 -33.51 -40.62
C PRO A 375 -0.27 -32.25 -39.75
N ALA A 376 0.15 -32.43 -38.51
CA ALA A 376 0.35 -31.37 -37.53
C ALA A 376 1.82 -31.33 -37.12
N ALA A 377 2.41 -30.15 -37.19
CA ALA A 377 3.80 -29.90 -36.82
C ALA A 377 3.93 -28.53 -36.14
N GLY A 378 5.00 -28.35 -35.39
CA GLY A 378 5.18 -27.16 -34.57
C GLY A 378 6.37 -27.23 -33.66
N PHE A 379 6.34 -26.43 -32.61
CA PHE A 379 7.42 -26.38 -31.63
C PHE A 379 6.99 -25.89 -30.25
N SER A 380 7.84 -26.20 -29.27
CA SER A 380 7.81 -25.68 -27.91
C SER A 380 8.44 -24.29 -27.91
N THR A 381 7.61 -23.28 -27.65
CA THR A 381 7.96 -21.85 -27.66
C THR A 381 8.40 -21.39 -26.27
N PHE A 382 9.19 -20.34 -26.15
CA PHE A 382 9.43 -19.68 -24.84
C PHE A 382 8.23 -18.86 -24.35
N GLY A 383 7.32 -18.53 -25.25
CA GLY A 383 6.03 -17.89 -24.96
C GLY A 383 5.19 -17.86 -26.23
N GLU A 384 3.89 -18.06 -26.12
CA GLU A 384 3.02 -18.15 -27.29
C GLU A 384 2.49 -16.77 -27.66
N LEU A 385 2.17 -16.61 -28.94
CA LEU A 385 1.52 -15.41 -29.46
C LEU A 385 0.16 -15.79 -30.02
N PHE A 386 -0.90 -15.20 -29.45
CA PHE A 386 -2.27 -15.38 -29.92
C PHE A 386 -3.03 -14.07 -29.76
N GLY A 387 -2.75 -13.12 -30.66
CA GLY A 387 -3.15 -11.71 -30.51
C GLY A 387 -2.38 -10.94 -29.42
N ILE A 388 -2.05 -11.60 -28.31
CA ILE A 388 -1.16 -11.11 -27.24
C ILE A 388 -0.26 -12.23 -26.74
N ASN A 389 0.76 -11.90 -25.94
CA ASN A 389 1.63 -12.91 -25.36
C ASN A 389 0.93 -13.71 -24.25
N ILE A 390 1.11 -15.02 -24.26
CA ILE A 390 0.55 -15.96 -23.27
C ILE A 390 1.55 -17.07 -22.94
N ASN A 391 1.32 -17.73 -21.80
CA ASN A 391 2.05 -18.92 -21.41
C ASN A 391 1.13 -20.12 -21.23
N GLN A 392 1.74 -21.30 -21.04
CA GLN A 392 1.10 -22.57 -20.72
C GLN A 392 -0.12 -22.90 -21.58
N THR A 393 -0.13 -22.41 -22.82
CA THR A 393 -1.22 -22.59 -23.76
C THR A 393 -0.69 -23.31 -24.99
N LEU A 394 -1.55 -24.12 -25.62
CA LEU A 394 -1.35 -24.58 -26.99
C LEU A 394 -2.17 -23.67 -27.89
N SER A 395 -1.52 -22.89 -28.74
CA SER A 395 -2.17 -22.13 -29.80
C SER A 395 -1.86 -22.78 -31.14
N ALA A 396 -2.88 -23.05 -31.94
CA ALA A 396 -2.70 -23.69 -33.24
C ALA A 396 -3.53 -23.04 -34.33
N VAL A 397 -2.99 -23.09 -35.54
CA VAL A 397 -3.72 -22.76 -36.76
C VAL A 397 -4.09 -24.07 -37.43
N VAL A 398 -5.39 -24.31 -37.61
CA VAL A 398 -5.90 -25.53 -38.24
C VAL A 398 -6.49 -25.15 -39.60
N PHE A 399 -6.08 -25.85 -40.65
CA PHE A 399 -6.50 -25.58 -42.02
C PHE A 399 -7.62 -26.52 -42.45
N PHE A 400 -8.54 -26.01 -43.26
CA PHE A 400 -9.74 -26.71 -43.71
C PHE A 400 -9.99 -26.48 -45.20
N ASP A 401 -10.47 -27.53 -45.87
CA ASP A 401 -11.06 -27.40 -47.21
C ASP A 401 -12.57 -27.15 -47.06
N ALA A 402 -13.00 -25.91 -47.26
CA ALA A 402 -14.39 -25.50 -47.12
C ALA A 402 -15.19 -25.58 -48.43
N ARG A 403 -14.59 -26.07 -49.53
CA ARG A 403 -15.26 -26.15 -50.84
C ARG A 403 -16.44 -27.10 -50.85
N ALA A 404 -16.33 -28.22 -50.12
CA ALA A 404 -17.38 -29.23 -50.01
C ALA A 404 -18.36 -28.95 -48.86
N GLN A 405 -17.89 -28.33 -47.78
CA GLN A 405 -18.67 -28.07 -46.57
C GLN A 405 -18.26 -26.73 -45.97
N PRO A 406 -19.06 -25.67 -46.17
CA PRO A 406 -18.90 -24.42 -45.43
C PRO A 406 -19.10 -24.67 -43.93
N PHE A 407 -18.36 -23.96 -43.10
CA PHE A 407 -18.48 -23.98 -41.65
C PHE A 407 -18.29 -22.57 -41.09
N GLN A 408 -18.67 -22.37 -39.83
CA GLN A 408 -18.36 -21.16 -39.08
C GLN A 408 -17.27 -21.44 -38.04
N ASP A 409 -16.33 -20.51 -37.92
CA ASP A 409 -15.29 -20.49 -36.89
C ASP A 409 -15.51 -19.27 -36.01
N ASP A 410 -15.85 -19.47 -34.73
CA ASP A 410 -16.22 -18.36 -33.82
C ASP A 410 -15.11 -17.30 -33.75
N PHE A 411 -13.85 -17.71 -33.76
CA PHE A 411 -12.73 -16.78 -33.67
C PHE A 411 -12.51 -16.01 -34.98
N VAL A 412 -12.40 -16.71 -36.11
CA VAL A 412 -12.11 -16.08 -37.40
C VAL A 412 -13.29 -15.25 -37.90
N ASP A 413 -14.52 -15.76 -37.81
CA ASP A 413 -15.71 -15.05 -38.29
C ASP A 413 -16.06 -13.83 -37.41
N ARG A 414 -15.61 -13.81 -36.16
CA ARG A 414 -15.76 -12.66 -35.24
C ARG A 414 -14.44 -11.94 -34.99
N PHE A 415 -13.46 -12.11 -35.87
CA PHE A 415 -12.14 -11.55 -35.70
C PHE A 415 -12.14 -10.03 -35.43
N PRO A 416 -12.97 -9.19 -36.09
CA PRO A 416 -13.02 -7.76 -35.74
C PRO A 416 -13.35 -7.48 -34.27
N VAL A 417 -14.18 -8.34 -33.65
CA VAL A 417 -14.49 -8.24 -32.21
C VAL A 417 -13.27 -8.63 -31.39
N HIS A 418 -12.59 -9.73 -31.72
CA HIS A 418 -11.37 -10.14 -31.02
C HIS A 418 -10.23 -9.11 -31.19
N TYR A 419 -10.04 -8.57 -32.38
CA TYR A 419 -9.08 -7.51 -32.68
C TYR A 419 -9.34 -6.26 -31.82
N ALA A 420 -10.60 -5.80 -31.76
CA ALA A 420 -10.99 -4.68 -30.91
C ALA A 420 -10.70 -4.96 -29.43
N ARG A 421 -10.95 -6.20 -28.96
CA ARG A 421 -10.67 -6.61 -27.57
C ARG A 421 -9.17 -6.66 -27.25
N PHE A 422 -8.33 -7.15 -28.16
CA PHE A 422 -6.88 -7.14 -27.98
C PHE A 422 -6.32 -5.72 -27.94
N ASN A 423 -6.82 -4.83 -28.79
CA ASN A 423 -6.46 -3.42 -28.76
C ASN A 423 -6.93 -2.73 -27.47
N GLU A 424 -8.16 -3.01 -27.03
CA GLU A 424 -8.73 -2.50 -25.78
C GLU A 424 -7.90 -2.92 -24.55
N HIS A 425 -7.33 -4.13 -24.53
CA HIS A 425 -6.54 -4.62 -23.40
C HIS A 425 -5.43 -3.64 -22.99
N PHE A 426 -4.59 -3.19 -23.93
CA PHE A 426 -3.48 -2.29 -23.64
C PHE A 426 -3.98 -0.93 -23.12
N LEU A 427 -5.09 -0.42 -23.66
CA LEU A 427 -5.73 0.81 -23.18
C LEU A 427 -6.32 0.63 -21.79
N ARG A 428 -6.93 -0.52 -21.51
CA ARG A 428 -7.60 -0.82 -20.24
C ARG A 428 -6.59 -1.04 -19.11
N SER A 429 -5.49 -1.74 -19.37
CA SER A 429 -4.40 -1.87 -18.39
C SER A 429 -3.81 -0.50 -18.04
N ARG A 430 -3.55 0.36 -19.03
CA ARG A 430 -3.13 1.76 -18.79
C ARG A 430 -4.16 2.56 -17.97
N TYR A 431 -5.43 2.46 -18.33
CA TYR A 431 -6.51 3.15 -17.61
C TYR A 431 -6.61 2.68 -16.16
N ASN A 432 -6.56 1.37 -15.91
CA ASN A 432 -6.58 0.80 -14.58
C ASN A 432 -5.37 1.26 -13.76
N GLY A 433 -4.17 1.28 -14.36
CA GLY A 433 -2.97 1.80 -13.72
C GLY A 433 -3.15 3.26 -13.28
N LEU A 434 -3.71 4.11 -14.15
CA LEU A 434 -4.03 5.50 -13.82
C LEU A 434 -5.10 5.61 -12.71
N GLN A 435 -6.09 4.72 -12.68
CA GLN A 435 -7.09 4.71 -11.60
C GLN A 435 -6.46 4.34 -10.25
N VAL A 436 -5.61 3.32 -10.22
CA VAL A 436 -4.86 2.92 -9.03
C VAL A 436 -3.97 4.06 -8.55
N LEU A 437 -3.22 4.70 -9.46
CA LEU A 437 -2.37 5.83 -9.14
C LEU A 437 -3.17 7.00 -8.56
N ASN A 438 -4.32 7.34 -9.16
CA ASN A 438 -5.21 8.37 -8.61
C ASN A 438 -5.79 7.99 -7.24
N ARG A 439 -6.12 6.71 -7.03
CA ARG A 439 -6.61 6.20 -5.73
C ARG A 439 -5.54 6.35 -4.65
N LEU A 440 -4.30 5.98 -4.95
CA LEU A 440 -3.15 6.16 -4.05
C LEU A 440 -2.87 7.63 -3.78
N ARG A 441 -2.88 8.49 -4.81
CA ARG A 441 -2.72 9.94 -4.66
C ARG A 441 -3.80 10.54 -3.76
N ASN A 442 -5.05 10.13 -3.93
CA ASN A 442 -6.14 10.58 -3.07
C ASN A 442 -5.93 10.10 -1.62
N ALA A 443 -5.54 8.85 -1.39
CA ALA A 443 -5.24 8.34 -0.05
C ALA A 443 -4.08 9.11 0.61
N LEU A 444 -3.05 9.45 -0.16
CA LEU A 444 -1.94 10.30 0.29
C LEU A 444 -2.42 11.70 0.69
N ILE A 445 -3.23 12.35 -0.15
CA ILE A 445 -3.80 13.68 0.13
C ILE A 445 -4.61 13.66 1.43
N HIS A 446 -5.46 12.64 1.65
CA HIS A 446 -6.24 12.54 2.89
C HIS A 446 -5.35 12.37 4.13
N ARG A 447 -4.26 11.59 4.03
CA ARG A 447 -3.28 11.44 5.12
C ARG A 447 -2.51 12.75 5.39
N LEU A 448 -2.14 13.50 4.35
CA LEU A 448 -1.52 14.81 4.49
C LEU A 448 -2.48 15.83 5.14
N LEU A 449 -3.76 15.83 4.76
CA LEU A 449 -4.77 16.69 5.39
C LEU A 449 -4.99 16.34 6.86
N ALA A 450 -5.05 15.05 7.20
CA ALA A 450 -5.13 14.61 8.59
C ALA A 450 -3.91 15.07 9.40
N PHE A 451 -2.70 14.95 8.81
CA PHE A 451 -1.46 15.44 9.43
C PHE A 451 -1.51 16.95 9.70
N LEU A 452 -1.97 17.76 8.74
CA LEU A 452 -2.11 19.22 8.91
C LEU A 452 -3.10 19.56 10.02
N HIS A 453 -4.24 18.85 10.09
CA HIS A 453 -5.24 19.06 11.13
C HIS A 453 -4.71 18.72 12.53
N ASP A 454 -4.00 17.61 12.68
CA ASP A 454 -3.39 17.21 13.94
C ASP A 454 -2.32 18.22 14.39
N ASN A 455 -1.60 18.83 13.45
CA ASN A 455 -0.59 19.87 13.74
C ASN A 455 -1.25 21.17 14.25
N GLU A 456 -2.35 21.59 13.65
CA GLU A 456 -3.13 22.74 14.14
C GLU A 456 -3.69 22.47 15.56
N SER A 457 -4.16 21.25 15.81
CA SER A 457 -4.60 20.82 17.15
C SER A 457 -3.47 20.88 18.17
N MET A 458 -2.27 20.36 17.83
CA MET A 458 -1.09 20.43 18.69
C MET A 458 -0.68 21.87 19.00
N THR A 459 -0.70 22.76 18.00
CA THR A 459 -0.37 24.18 18.19
C THR A 459 -1.32 24.82 19.21
N ARG A 460 -2.63 24.56 19.11
CA ARG A 460 -3.62 25.04 20.08
C ARG A 460 -3.42 24.46 21.48
N GLN A 461 -3.07 23.18 21.59
CA GLN A 461 -2.77 22.55 22.89
C GLN A 461 -1.54 23.19 23.56
N ILE A 462 -0.48 23.49 22.78
CA ILE A 462 0.72 24.18 23.27
C ILE A 462 0.37 25.59 23.74
N GLU A 463 -0.41 26.36 22.97
CA GLU A 463 -0.89 27.68 23.39
C GLU A 463 -1.71 27.63 24.69
N GLY A 464 -2.55 26.59 24.86
CA GLY A 464 -3.28 26.33 26.08
C GLY A 464 -2.36 26.09 27.28
N ILE A 465 -1.33 25.26 27.12
CA ILE A 465 -0.32 25.02 28.16
C ILE A 465 0.42 26.30 28.54
N VAL A 466 0.82 27.11 27.56
CA VAL A 466 1.50 28.41 27.81
C VAL A 466 0.61 29.36 28.60
N THR A 467 -0.68 29.40 28.28
CA THR A 467 -1.68 30.22 28.99
C THR A 467 -1.84 29.75 30.45
N GLN A 468 -2.05 28.46 30.66
CA GLN A 468 -2.18 27.86 32.01
C GLN A 468 -0.91 28.04 32.85
N ALA A 469 0.27 27.91 32.25
CA ALA A 469 1.54 28.19 32.92
C ALA A 469 1.67 29.67 33.31
N GLY A 470 1.14 30.58 32.48
CA GLY A 470 1.02 32.00 32.79
C GLY A 470 0.14 32.28 34.02
N GLU A 471 -1.00 31.60 34.13
CA GLU A 471 -1.91 31.70 35.28
C GLU A 471 -1.29 31.13 36.55
N ILE A 472 -0.63 29.97 36.48
CA ILE A 472 0.11 29.39 37.61
C ILE A 472 1.15 30.39 38.12
N ARG A 473 1.91 31.02 37.22
CA ARG A 473 2.91 32.03 37.61
C ARG A 473 2.27 33.22 38.34
N GLN A 474 1.12 33.71 37.87
CA GLN A 474 0.40 34.81 38.55
C GLN A 474 -0.11 34.37 39.93
N ASN A 475 -0.68 33.17 40.05
CA ASN A 475 -1.15 32.64 41.32
C ASN A 475 0.01 32.47 42.31
N ILE A 476 1.16 31.96 41.87
CA ILE A 476 2.37 31.85 42.72
C ILE A 476 2.81 33.24 43.21
N GLN A 477 2.82 34.26 42.34
CA GLN A 477 3.15 35.63 42.74
C GLN A 477 2.18 36.20 43.78
N ALA A 478 0.88 35.92 43.61
CA ALA A 478 -0.15 36.35 44.56
C ALA A 478 0.03 35.67 45.93
N VAL A 479 0.31 34.36 45.94
CA VAL A 479 0.62 33.58 47.14
C VAL A 479 1.84 34.16 47.85
N MET A 480 2.95 34.40 47.13
CA MET A 480 4.17 34.98 47.69
C MET A 480 3.93 36.37 48.30
N THR A 481 3.13 37.20 47.66
CA THR A 481 2.75 38.53 48.18
C THR A 481 1.91 38.40 49.45
N GLY A 482 0.94 37.48 49.47
CA GLY A 482 0.11 37.18 50.63
C GLY A 482 0.92 36.70 51.84
N PHE A 483 1.90 35.81 51.62
CA PHE A 483 2.78 35.32 52.68
C PHE A 483 3.70 36.40 53.25
N ASN A 484 4.36 37.21 52.39
CA ASN A 484 5.20 38.32 52.85
C ASN A 484 4.43 39.35 53.69
N ALA A 485 3.18 39.64 53.32
CA ALA A 485 2.32 40.53 54.09
C ALA A 485 1.92 39.95 55.46
N THR A 486 1.95 38.62 55.61
CA THR A 486 1.52 37.90 56.82
C THR A 486 2.67 37.67 57.79
N ALA A 487 3.87 37.40 57.28
CA ALA A 487 5.10 37.22 58.09
C ALA A 487 5.43 38.44 58.96
N ASN A 488 4.98 39.64 58.57
CA ASN A 488 5.15 40.87 59.33
C ASN A 488 4.14 41.06 60.49
N SER A 489 3.27 40.08 60.76
CA SER A 489 2.12 40.25 61.68
C SER A 489 1.96 39.13 62.73
N THR A 490 2.98 38.32 62.99
CA THR A 490 2.88 37.18 63.92
C THR A 490 3.13 37.60 65.38
N ASP A 491 2.08 37.69 66.18
CA ASP A 491 2.12 37.51 67.63
C ASP A 491 0.87 36.72 68.02
N THR A 492 1.02 35.54 68.61
CA THR A 492 -0.11 34.70 69.05
C THR A 492 -0.61 35.15 70.41
N LEU A 493 -1.83 35.69 70.48
CA LEU A 493 -2.53 35.97 71.73
C LEU A 493 -3.99 35.51 71.61
N ASP A 494 -4.45 34.74 72.60
CA ASP A 494 -5.87 34.36 72.76
C ASP A 494 -6.69 35.61 73.14
N ALA A 495 -7.10 36.36 72.11
CA ALA A 495 -7.81 37.63 72.26
C ALA A 495 -9.14 37.49 73.02
N GLU A 496 -9.78 36.32 72.93
CA GLU A 496 -11.08 36.05 73.54
C GLU A 496 -10.98 35.83 75.06
N ALA A 497 -10.00 35.05 75.51
CA ALA A 497 -9.71 34.86 76.94
C ALA A 497 -9.25 36.16 77.61
N LEU A 498 -8.48 36.98 76.88
CA LEU A 498 -8.08 38.31 77.32
C LEU A 498 -9.30 39.22 77.50
N ASN A 499 -10.19 39.31 76.52
CA ASN A 499 -11.36 40.19 76.58
C ASN A 499 -12.31 39.86 77.75
N GLN A 500 -12.53 38.57 78.02
CA GLN A 500 -13.31 38.14 79.19
C GLN A 500 -12.66 38.59 80.50
N SER A 501 -11.34 38.45 80.61
CA SER A 501 -10.58 38.90 81.78
C SER A 501 -10.65 40.42 81.98
N PHE A 502 -10.63 41.21 80.89
CA PHE A 502 -10.79 42.67 80.96
C PHE A 502 -12.19 43.10 81.39
N THR A 503 -13.22 42.44 80.87
CA THR A 503 -14.62 42.73 81.23
C THR A 503 -14.86 42.47 82.73
N ALA A 504 -14.32 41.36 83.24
CA ALA A 504 -14.38 41.05 84.67
C ALA A 504 -13.64 42.12 85.51
N LEU A 505 -12.45 42.54 85.07
CA LEU A 505 -11.64 43.54 85.78
C LEU A 505 -12.33 44.91 85.82
N GLY A 506 -12.97 45.35 84.74
CA GLY A 506 -13.79 46.57 84.71
C GLY A 506 -14.99 46.51 85.67
N GLY A 507 -15.60 45.32 85.82
CA GLY A 507 -16.63 45.06 86.83
C GLY A 507 -16.12 45.25 88.26
N TYR A 508 -14.94 44.70 88.58
CA TYR A 508 -14.31 44.88 89.89
C TYR A 508 -13.98 46.35 90.18
N THR A 509 -13.49 47.10 89.20
CA THR A 509 -13.19 48.53 89.34
C THR A 509 -14.45 49.36 89.62
N THR A 510 -15.57 49.02 88.99
CA THR A 510 -16.87 49.67 89.24
C THR A 510 -17.36 49.40 90.66
N GLY A 511 -17.31 48.15 91.12
CA GLY A 511 -17.67 47.78 92.49
C GLY A 511 -16.83 48.50 93.55
N LEU A 512 -15.52 48.69 93.29
CA LEU A 512 -14.65 49.48 94.18
C LEU A 512 -15.09 50.94 94.31
N ARG A 513 -15.56 51.58 93.23
CA ARG A 513 -16.06 52.97 93.28
C ARG A 513 -17.28 53.09 94.19
N ASP A 514 -18.20 52.13 94.13
CA ASP A 514 -19.40 52.14 94.98
C ASP A 514 -19.05 52.03 96.46
N VAL A 515 -18.08 51.16 96.80
CA VAL A 515 -17.56 51.06 98.18
C VAL A 515 -16.92 52.38 98.62
N LEU A 516 -16.09 53.00 97.79
CA LEU A 516 -15.45 54.28 98.12
C LEU A 516 -16.46 55.41 98.37
N LYS A 517 -17.57 55.44 97.61
CA LYS A 517 -18.66 56.43 97.80
C LYS A 517 -19.36 56.27 99.14
N ILE A 518 -19.56 55.03 99.60
CA ILE A 518 -20.10 54.74 100.92
C ILE A 518 -19.12 55.24 101.99
N ILE A 519 -17.82 54.95 101.85
CA ILE A 519 -16.81 55.41 102.81
C ILE A 519 -16.70 56.94 102.83
N ASP A 520 -16.82 57.63 101.70
CA ASP A 520 -16.85 59.11 101.65
C ASP A 520 -18.06 59.68 102.39
N THR A 521 -19.22 59.02 102.24
CA THR A 521 -20.43 59.37 102.99
C THR A 521 -20.23 59.17 104.49
N ILE A 522 -19.65 58.04 104.90
CA ILE A 522 -19.32 57.75 106.31
C ILE A 522 -18.34 58.80 106.83
N ALA A 523 -17.24 59.08 106.14
CA ALA A 523 -16.27 60.09 106.54
C ALA A 523 -16.93 61.49 106.66
N GLY A 524 -17.84 61.84 105.75
CA GLY A 524 -18.64 63.07 105.83
C GLY A 524 -19.53 63.13 107.07
N GLN A 525 -20.24 62.05 107.38
CA GLN A 525 -21.06 61.92 108.59
C GLN A 525 -20.20 61.96 109.86
N THR A 526 -19.07 61.26 109.88
CA THR A 526 -18.12 61.27 111.00
C THR A 526 -17.55 62.67 111.24
N ASN A 527 -17.23 63.41 110.17
CA ASN A 527 -16.79 64.80 110.28
C ASN A 527 -17.89 65.74 110.84
N LEU A 528 -19.15 65.54 110.44
CA LEU A 528 -20.30 66.28 110.98
C LEU A 528 -20.58 65.94 112.45
N LEU A 529 -20.51 64.65 112.83
CA LEU A 529 -20.62 64.21 114.21
C LEU A 529 -19.51 64.81 115.08
N ALA A 530 -18.27 64.79 114.58
CA ALA A 530 -17.13 65.40 115.25
C ALA A 530 -17.28 66.93 115.36
N LEU A 531 -17.85 67.59 114.35
CA LEU A 531 -18.15 69.02 114.40
C LEU A 531 -19.20 69.34 115.48
N ASN A 532 -20.29 68.58 115.52
CA ASN A 532 -21.32 68.74 116.56
C ASN A 532 -20.74 68.49 117.96
N ALA A 533 -19.89 67.47 118.10
CA ALA A 533 -19.18 67.19 119.34
C ALA A 533 -18.21 68.32 119.72
N THR A 534 -17.54 68.96 118.75
CA THR A 534 -16.66 70.11 118.98
C THR A 534 -17.46 71.32 119.46
N ILE A 535 -18.64 71.57 118.88
CA ILE A 535 -19.56 72.65 119.28
C ILE A 535 -20.03 72.42 120.73
N GLU A 536 -20.45 71.19 121.06
CA GLU A 536 -20.98 70.91 122.39
C GLU A 536 -19.88 70.87 123.47
N ALA A 537 -18.67 70.45 123.10
CA ALA A 537 -17.50 70.56 123.95
C ALA A 537 -17.14 72.03 124.26
N ALA A 538 -17.29 72.95 123.28
CA ALA A 538 -17.13 74.38 123.52
C ALA A 538 -18.25 74.96 124.42
N ARG A 539 -19.47 74.43 124.29
CA ARG A 539 -20.65 74.86 125.08
C ARG A 539 -20.58 74.44 126.55
N ALA A 540 -19.93 73.31 126.85
CA ALA A 540 -19.72 72.80 128.21
C ALA A 540 -18.59 73.51 128.99
N GLY A 541 -17.90 74.49 128.39
CA GLY A 541 -16.85 75.28 129.06
C GLY A 541 -15.67 74.42 129.56
N ASP A 542 -15.21 74.66 130.79
CA ASP A 542 -14.04 73.96 131.35
C ASP A 542 -14.22 72.43 131.48
N ALA A 543 -15.46 71.95 131.64
CA ALA A 543 -15.77 70.51 131.69
C ALA A 543 -15.65 69.80 130.32
N GLY A 544 -15.66 70.55 129.22
CA GLY A 544 -15.64 70.02 127.85
C GLY A 544 -14.24 69.85 127.22
N LYS A 545 -13.16 70.27 127.90
CA LYS A 545 -11.80 70.30 127.32
C LYS A 545 -11.29 68.93 126.82
N GLY A 546 -11.55 67.85 127.55
CA GLY A 546 -11.18 66.49 127.12
C GLY A 546 -11.96 66.00 125.89
N PHE A 547 -13.26 66.32 125.83
CA PHE A 547 -14.12 66.02 124.68
C PHE A 547 -13.72 66.82 123.43
N ALA A 548 -13.29 68.08 123.59
CA ALA A 548 -12.83 68.90 122.48
C ALA A 548 -11.59 68.33 121.77
N VAL A 549 -10.65 67.73 122.52
CA VAL A 549 -9.46 67.07 121.94
C VAL A 549 -9.86 65.84 121.13
N VAL A 550 -10.72 64.98 121.68
CA VAL A 550 -11.21 63.77 120.97
C VAL A 550 -12.01 64.16 119.73
N ALA A 551 -12.89 65.16 119.83
CA ALA A 551 -13.65 65.65 118.68
C ALA A 551 -12.74 66.24 117.59
N GLY A 552 -11.68 66.95 117.98
CA GLY A 552 -10.65 67.43 117.06
C GLY A 552 -9.91 66.30 116.34
N GLU A 553 -9.54 65.24 117.06
CA GLU A 553 -8.84 64.09 116.48
C GLU A 553 -9.75 63.27 115.55
N VAL A 554 -11.03 63.07 115.91
CA VAL A 554 -12.02 62.41 115.03
C VAL A 554 -12.29 63.25 113.78
N LYS A 555 -12.36 64.58 113.92
CA LYS A 555 -12.50 65.52 112.79
C LYS A 555 -11.29 65.43 111.85
N LYS A 556 -10.09 65.37 112.41
CA LYS A 556 -8.84 65.20 111.65
C LYS A 556 -8.81 63.86 110.93
N LEU A 557 -9.13 62.76 111.62
CA LEU A 557 -9.19 61.41 111.04
C LEU A 557 -10.21 61.32 109.89
N ALA A 558 -11.39 61.95 110.04
CA ALA A 558 -12.39 62.01 108.99
C ALA A 558 -11.90 62.78 107.75
N ASN A 559 -11.18 63.90 107.95
CA ASN A 559 -10.57 64.66 106.85
C ASN A 559 -9.41 63.89 106.18
N ASP A 560 -8.56 63.22 106.95
CA ASP A 560 -7.47 62.38 106.42
C ASP A 560 -8.01 61.17 105.64
N THR A 561 -9.13 60.60 106.10
CA THR A 561 -9.88 59.56 105.38
C THR A 561 -10.39 60.09 104.05
N LYS A 562 -10.99 61.29 104.03
CA LYS A 562 -11.48 61.94 102.80
C LYS A 562 -10.36 62.25 101.80
N ALA A 563 -9.22 62.73 102.29
CA ALA A 563 -8.04 62.96 101.44
C ALA A 563 -7.48 61.65 100.85
N SER A 564 -7.47 60.57 101.63
CA SER A 564 -7.03 59.25 101.16
C SER A 564 -8.01 58.63 100.16
N LEU A 565 -9.32 58.79 100.37
CA LEU A 565 -10.35 58.41 99.38
C LEU A 565 -10.17 59.16 98.06
N GLY A 566 -9.86 60.47 98.09
CA GLY A 566 -9.57 61.24 96.88
C GLY A 566 -8.38 60.70 96.07
N ARG A 567 -7.31 60.28 96.76
CA ARG A 567 -6.16 59.62 96.10
C ARG A 567 -6.55 58.26 95.52
N THR A 568 -7.27 57.42 96.26
CA THR A 568 -7.73 56.12 95.76
C THR A 568 -8.69 56.27 94.58
N GLN A 569 -9.57 57.27 94.61
CA GLN A 569 -10.48 57.58 93.51
C GLN A 569 -9.70 57.97 92.24
N SER A 570 -8.61 58.74 92.39
CA SER A 570 -7.72 59.10 91.27
C SER A 570 -7.00 57.86 90.71
N SER A 571 -6.51 56.96 91.57
CA SER A 571 -5.90 55.70 91.14
C SER A 571 -6.88 54.78 90.40
N ILE A 572 -8.14 54.69 90.85
CA ILE A 572 -9.21 53.95 90.17
C ILE A 572 -9.46 54.55 88.78
N THR A 573 -9.52 55.88 88.66
CA THR A 573 -9.68 56.54 87.35
C THR A 573 -8.48 56.29 86.43
N GLY A 574 -7.26 56.27 86.95
CA GLY A 574 -6.07 55.87 86.18
C GLY A 574 -6.13 54.42 85.69
N MET A 575 -6.66 53.52 86.51
CA MET A 575 -6.89 52.12 86.14
C MET A 575 -7.97 51.98 85.05
N GLU A 576 -9.07 52.73 85.15
CA GLU A 576 -10.11 52.78 84.11
C GLU A 576 -9.54 53.23 82.76
N GLN A 577 -8.68 54.25 82.76
CA GLN A 577 -8.01 54.73 81.55
C GLN A 577 -7.05 53.68 80.96
N ALA A 578 -6.27 53.00 81.81
CA ALA A 578 -5.39 51.92 81.38
C ALA A 578 -6.18 50.73 80.80
N LEU A 579 -7.30 50.36 81.41
CA LEU A 579 -8.21 49.31 80.94
C LEU A 579 -8.84 49.68 79.59
N ALA A 580 -9.27 50.93 79.42
CA ALA A 580 -9.79 51.42 78.14
C ALA A 580 -8.72 51.37 77.03
N GLY A 581 -7.50 51.82 77.32
CA GLY A 581 -6.37 51.74 76.38
C GLY A 581 -6.02 50.30 75.99
N LEU A 582 -6.02 49.37 76.95
CA LEU A 582 -5.80 47.95 76.69
C LEU A 582 -6.94 47.33 75.86
N GLY A 583 -8.19 47.71 76.13
CA GLY A 583 -9.35 47.29 75.33
C GLY A 583 -9.21 47.70 73.85
N THR A 584 -8.79 48.93 73.56
CA THR A 584 -8.55 49.37 72.17
C THR A 584 -7.41 48.61 71.49
N THR A 585 -6.36 48.26 72.25
CA THR A 585 -5.21 47.49 71.73
C THR A 585 -5.59 46.05 71.38
N ILE A 586 -6.46 45.44 72.18
CA ILE A 586 -7.00 44.09 71.93
C ILE A 586 -7.90 44.09 70.70
N GLU A 587 -8.78 45.07 70.54
CA GLU A 587 -9.66 45.15 69.37
C GLU A 587 -8.84 45.35 68.08
N ALA A 588 -7.78 46.17 68.14
CA ALA A 588 -6.83 46.31 67.04
C ALA A 588 -6.04 45.01 66.75
N ALA A 589 -5.70 44.24 67.77
CA ALA A 589 -5.08 42.92 67.59
C ALA A 589 -6.06 41.93 66.92
N ARG A 590 -7.31 41.87 67.39
CA ARG A 590 -8.38 41.04 66.81
C ARG A 590 -8.60 41.36 65.33
N GLY A 591 -8.69 42.64 64.96
CA GLY A 591 -8.83 43.05 63.56
C GLY A 591 -7.66 42.57 62.68
N ARG A 592 -6.42 42.64 63.21
CA ARG A 592 -5.23 42.12 62.51
C ARG A 592 -5.27 40.60 62.35
N PHE A 593 -5.76 39.85 63.34
CA PHE A 593 -5.92 38.39 63.24
C PHE A 593 -6.97 37.98 62.20
N GLN A 594 -8.14 38.60 62.20
CA GLN A 594 -9.18 38.30 61.21
C GLN A 594 -8.68 38.58 59.78
N ALA A 595 -7.94 39.67 59.59
CA ALA A 595 -7.29 39.97 58.31
C ALA A 595 -6.18 38.97 57.94
N SER A 596 -5.50 38.39 58.93
CA SER A 596 -4.51 37.31 58.71
C SER A 596 -5.20 36.01 58.30
N GLU A 597 -6.26 35.60 59.00
CA GLU A 597 -7.05 34.40 58.70
C GLU A 597 -7.64 34.45 57.28
N GLN A 598 -8.23 35.59 56.89
CA GLN A 598 -8.73 35.79 55.52
C GLN A 598 -7.63 35.64 54.47
N ARG A 599 -6.41 36.16 54.75
CA ARG A 599 -5.25 36.01 53.86
C ARG A 599 -4.80 34.55 53.75
N TYR A 600 -4.79 33.80 54.85
CA TYR A 600 -4.49 32.36 54.82
C TYR A 600 -5.51 31.57 54.01
N GLN A 601 -6.80 31.83 54.20
CA GLN A 601 -7.85 31.16 53.41
C GLN A 601 -7.72 31.47 51.92
N SER A 602 -7.42 32.72 51.56
CA SER A 602 -7.17 33.10 50.16
C SER A 602 -5.93 32.40 49.58
N ALA A 603 -4.84 32.33 50.34
CA ALA A 603 -3.62 31.64 49.91
C ALA A 603 -3.83 30.13 49.71
N ILE A 604 -4.58 29.48 50.62
CA ILE A 604 -4.96 28.06 50.47
C ILE A 604 -5.77 27.84 49.19
N GLY A 605 -6.76 28.71 48.93
CA GLY A 605 -7.55 28.65 47.69
C GLY A 605 -6.68 28.79 46.44
N GLN A 606 -5.72 29.72 46.43
CA GLN A 606 -4.78 29.90 45.32
C GLN A 606 -3.87 28.68 45.12
N VAL A 607 -3.38 28.07 46.20
CA VAL A 607 -2.58 26.83 46.13
C VAL A 607 -3.41 25.68 45.55
N GLN A 608 -4.67 25.53 45.96
CA GLN A 608 -5.57 24.52 45.38
C GLN A 608 -5.78 24.75 43.87
N SER A 609 -5.97 25.99 43.43
CA SER A 609 -6.05 26.33 42.01
C SER A 609 -4.76 25.99 41.26
N ILE A 610 -3.58 26.22 41.84
CA ILE A 610 -2.29 25.82 41.25
C ILE A 610 -2.22 24.30 41.07
N VAL A 611 -2.60 23.51 42.08
CA VAL A 611 -2.61 22.04 41.98
C VAL A 611 -3.54 21.58 40.86
N GLN A 612 -4.74 22.17 40.75
CA GLN A 612 -5.70 21.84 39.70
C GLN A 612 -5.18 22.19 38.30
N LEU A 613 -4.64 23.39 38.10
CA LEU A 613 -4.06 23.83 36.81
C LEU A 613 -2.86 22.95 36.42
N THR A 614 -2.04 22.55 37.39
CA THR A 614 -0.89 21.65 37.16
C THR A 614 -1.38 20.28 36.67
N GLY A 615 -2.43 19.71 37.29
CA GLY A 615 -3.03 18.46 36.82
C GLY A 615 -3.65 18.55 35.42
N GLN A 616 -4.22 19.71 35.06
CA GLN A 616 -4.71 19.95 33.69
C GLN A 616 -3.58 20.02 32.66
N ILE A 617 -2.46 20.66 33.01
CA ILE A 617 -1.25 20.68 32.17
C ILE A 617 -0.72 19.26 31.96
N GLU A 618 -0.62 18.44 33.02
CA GLU A 618 -0.15 17.05 32.92
C GLU A 618 -1.03 16.21 31.99
N SER A 619 -2.36 16.34 32.10
CA SER A 619 -3.30 15.66 31.21
C SER A 619 -3.14 16.10 29.75
N THR A 620 -2.99 17.41 29.52
CA THR A 620 -2.81 17.98 28.18
C THR A 620 -1.49 17.53 27.56
N LEU A 621 -0.40 17.51 28.33
CA LEU A 621 0.92 17.03 27.91
C LEU A 621 0.88 15.54 27.53
N THR A 622 0.13 14.72 28.28
CA THR A 622 -0.03 13.29 27.96
C THR A 622 -0.75 13.12 26.61
N SER A 623 -1.82 13.86 26.37
CA SER A 623 -2.55 13.85 25.09
C SER A 623 -1.69 14.37 23.93
N LEU A 624 -0.90 15.42 24.17
CA LEU A 624 0.04 15.97 23.21
C LEU A 624 1.07 14.91 22.81
N ASN A 625 1.66 14.20 23.78
CA ASN A 625 2.68 13.19 23.51
C ASN A 625 2.13 12.03 22.64
N GLN A 626 0.92 11.56 22.93
CA GLN A 626 0.25 10.54 22.10
C GLN A 626 -0.05 11.02 20.67
N THR A 627 -0.29 12.32 20.48
CA THR A 627 -0.51 12.92 19.15
C THR A 627 0.80 13.05 18.39
N VAL A 628 1.87 13.48 19.07
CA VAL A 628 3.24 13.53 18.53
C VAL A 628 3.71 12.15 18.07
N GLU A 629 3.53 11.11 18.91
CA GLU A 629 3.91 9.73 18.55
C GLU A 629 3.19 9.24 17.29
N ARG A 630 1.88 9.51 17.17
CA ARG A 630 1.09 9.17 15.97
C ARG A 630 1.58 9.94 14.73
N GLN A 631 1.93 11.21 14.86
CA GLN A 631 2.47 12.01 13.76
C GLN A 631 3.83 11.50 13.27
N VAL A 632 4.75 11.19 14.18
CA VAL A 632 6.07 10.67 13.80
C VAL A 632 5.95 9.34 13.06
N ALA A 633 5.08 8.43 13.53
CA ALA A 633 4.80 7.17 12.84
C ALA A 633 4.19 7.39 11.45
N GLY A 634 3.29 8.37 11.31
CA GLY A 634 2.67 8.74 10.03
C GLY A 634 3.67 9.33 9.02
N LEU A 635 4.55 10.23 9.47
CA LEU A 635 5.55 10.90 8.62
C LEU A 635 6.53 9.91 7.98
N ASN A 636 7.02 8.94 8.74
CA ASN A 636 7.94 7.93 8.21
C ASN A 636 7.30 7.08 7.09
N GLY A 637 5.97 6.89 7.11
CA GLY A 637 5.25 6.19 6.05
C GLY A 637 5.03 7.03 4.79
N LEU A 638 4.88 8.35 4.94
CA LEU A 638 4.59 9.26 3.83
C LEU A 638 5.76 9.38 2.85
N ASP A 639 7.00 9.44 3.33
CA ASP A 639 8.19 9.58 2.47
C ASP A 639 8.38 8.38 1.53
N ALA A 640 8.16 7.17 2.07
CA ALA A 640 8.20 5.94 1.29
C ALA A 640 7.08 5.89 0.24
N GLU A 641 5.87 6.32 0.58
CA GLU A 641 4.73 6.39 -0.36
C GLU A 641 4.93 7.44 -1.46
N ILE A 642 5.50 8.60 -1.15
CA ILE A 642 5.83 9.66 -2.13
C ILE A 642 6.90 9.17 -3.11
N THR A 643 7.96 8.53 -2.59
CA THR A 643 9.03 7.96 -3.41
C THR A 643 8.49 6.87 -4.33
N LEU A 644 7.61 6.01 -3.80
CA LEU A 644 6.92 4.98 -4.59
C LEU A 644 6.08 5.61 -5.71
N LEU A 645 5.22 6.59 -5.39
CA LEU A 645 4.37 7.25 -6.38
C LEU A 645 5.20 7.92 -7.48
N SER A 646 6.29 8.59 -7.11
CA SER A 646 7.18 9.25 -8.08
C SER A 646 7.87 8.27 -9.04
N ARG A 647 8.01 7.00 -8.64
CA ARG A 647 8.55 5.92 -9.49
C ARG A 647 7.47 5.26 -10.36
N LEU A 648 6.21 5.34 -9.95
CA LEU A 648 5.06 4.79 -10.68
C LEU A 648 4.55 5.74 -11.78
N GLU A 649 4.88 7.03 -11.68
CA GLU A 649 4.72 8.05 -12.74
C GLU A 649 5.78 7.90 -13.82
#